data_AF-J5K6P2-F1
#
_entry.id   AF-J5K6P2-F1
#
_cell.length_a   1.000
_cell.length_b   1.000
_cell.length_c   1.000
_cell.angle_alpha   90.00
_cell.angle_beta   90.00
_cell.angle_gamma   90.00
#
_symmetry.space_group_name_H-M   'P 1'
#
loop_
_entity.id
_entity.type
_entity.pdbx_description
1 polymer ?
#
loop_
_entity_poly.entity_id
_entity_poly.type
_entity_poly.pdbx_seq_one_letter_code
_entity_poly.pdbx_strand_id
1 'polypeptide(L)'
;MDKQYNPIEVEEKWVKIWSKRKVSNKESKESFSQVIPPPNVTGTLHMGHSFQYSIMDFYTRFNHMQGKDSYWQVGSDHAGIATQMVVENNLSKNNITRKDLGREKFIKEVWSWKDYSEKNITAQIKRLGCTVDWDKYRFTLDDGCNDAVIKAFVELYRKDKVYRGYRLVNWDPSLKTAVSDLEVIRQEKDGIIWHIKYPIEDSQDFVIVATTRPETMFGDMAVAVNPEDKRYKDLIGKKIILPFVGRKIPIIADKYVDMDFGTGCLKITPAHDFNDYEIGKKYCLHEINGEVFTSKDADKFQPINIFNEDAWSNKNVPKPFQNLDRFKVRKLVLEKLNEKELLLKEEKHPISVPRGERSNIVIEPRLSNQWYVKTSEMAKKANDAVNNGEVKFHPNNWIKTYFNWMDNIEDWCISRQIWWGHRIPAWYDNENNIYVGFDETEVREYYDLDNRKLSQDEDVLDTWFSSSLWPFSSLGWPNDSEDLKKHFPTSLLVTGFDIIFFWVARMIMMSIEFTNKIPFKDVYVTGLIRDENGQKMSKSKGNIIDPLDLVYGISQDELVDKRTANLMQEGLAEKIEKKTRNQFPKGIESYGTDALRMAFFSMATHTKDISFEFGRLKGFRNFCNKIWNAARFIDGYPIEKETFDAENDIDKWIYDEFQKTKEQINKNIIEYRLDFAVNEIYEFFWSKFCDVYIEECKNTGNTANLRPLLNEILHLMHPFAPFITEEISDLLFNKSIIS
;
A
#
# COMPACT_ATOMS: atom_id res chain seq x y z
N MET A 1 3.07 40.64 22.35
CA MET A 1 3.48 39.22 22.16
C MET A 1 4.70 38.84 23.02
N ASP A 2 4.86 37.55 23.39
CA ASP A 2 6.00 37.03 24.16
C ASP A 2 7.35 37.04 23.43
N LYS A 3 8.46 37.14 24.18
CA LYS A 3 9.82 37.25 23.60
C LYS A 3 10.26 36.01 22.83
N GLN A 4 9.82 34.82 23.23
CA GLN A 4 10.17 33.55 22.59
C GLN A 4 8.90 32.89 22.04
N TYR A 5 8.99 32.35 20.83
CA TYR A 5 7.92 31.52 20.27
C TYR A 5 7.91 30.15 20.96
N ASN A 6 6.77 29.78 21.55
CA ASN A 6 6.57 28.47 22.13
C ASN A 6 5.58 27.66 21.26
N PRO A 7 6.07 26.85 20.31
CA PRO A 7 5.19 26.13 19.37
C PRO A 7 4.23 25.18 20.08
N ILE A 8 4.63 24.56 21.21
CA ILE A 8 3.80 23.57 21.90
C ILE A 8 2.51 24.21 22.44
N GLU A 9 2.63 25.35 23.13
CA GLU A 9 1.47 26.04 23.69
C GLU A 9 0.50 26.52 22.61
N VAL A 10 1.04 27.08 21.52
CA VAL A 10 0.27 27.53 20.36
C VAL A 10 -0.43 26.36 19.67
N GLU A 11 0.29 25.28 19.41
CA GLU A 11 -0.24 24.10 18.75
C GLU A 11 -1.33 23.44 19.59
N GLU A 12 -1.15 23.28 20.89
CA GLU A 12 -2.17 22.70 21.78
C GLU A 12 -3.46 23.54 21.81
N LYS A 13 -3.35 24.87 21.85
CA LYS A 13 -4.50 25.79 21.75
C LYS A 13 -5.29 25.53 20.47
N TRP A 14 -4.63 25.57 19.31
CA TRP A 14 -5.31 25.46 18.01
C TRP A 14 -5.78 24.04 17.70
N VAL A 15 -5.05 23.00 18.11
CA VAL A 15 -5.52 21.60 17.97
C VAL A 15 -6.84 21.40 18.71
N LYS A 16 -7.00 21.97 19.91
CA LYS A 16 -8.24 21.89 20.68
C LYS A 16 -9.42 22.56 19.97
N ILE A 17 -9.16 23.66 19.25
CA ILE A 17 -10.17 24.39 18.46
C ILE A 17 -10.48 23.63 17.16
N TRP A 18 -9.46 23.36 16.35
CA TRP A 18 -9.60 22.78 15.02
C TRP A 18 -10.08 21.33 15.02
N SER A 19 -9.82 20.55 16.09
CA SER A 19 -10.37 19.20 16.22
C SER A 19 -11.90 19.16 16.32
N LYS A 20 -12.56 20.32 16.49
CA LYS A 20 -14.02 20.48 16.49
C LYS A 20 -14.52 21.36 15.35
N ARG A 21 -13.61 22.02 14.61
CA ARG A 21 -13.96 22.94 13.52
C ARG A 21 -14.27 22.13 12.25
N LYS A 22 -15.29 22.55 11.52
CA LYS A 22 -15.59 22.06 10.18
C LYS A 22 -15.24 23.15 9.19
N VAL A 23 -14.52 22.79 8.14
CA VAL A 23 -14.11 23.70 7.07
C VAL A 23 -14.91 23.29 5.84
N SER A 24 -15.86 24.13 5.42
CA SER A 24 -16.70 23.89 4.24
C SER A 24 -17.29 25.20 3.72
N ASN A 25 -17.40 25.33 2.41
CA ASN A 25 -18.06 26.45 1.72
C ASN A 25 -19.27 25.92 0.96
N LYS A 26 -20.31 25.49 1.68
CA LYS A 26 -21.44 24.75 1.08
C LYS A 26 -22.16 25.49 -0.04
N GLU A 27 -22.18 26.82 0.00
CA GLU A 27 -22.79 27.68 -1.02
C GLU A 27 -21.94 27.81 -2.30
N SER A 28 -20.66 27.42 -2.25
CA SER A 28 -19.78 27.46 -3.41
C SER A 28 -20.23 26.46 -4.47
N LYS A 29 -20.23 26.94 -5.73
CA LYS A 29 -20.50 26.11 -6.91
C LYS A 29 -19.28 25.29 -7.33
N GLU A 30 -18.09 25.66 -6.87
CA GLU A 30 -16.87 24.94 -7.12
C GLU A 30 -16.51 24.10 -5.90
N SER A 31 -16.11 22.84 -6.13
CA SER A 31 -15.66 21.95 -5.07
C SER A 31 -14.23 21.51 -5.32
N PHE A 32 -13.44 21.42 -4.26
CA PHE A 32 -12.20 20.66 -4.25
C PHE A 32 -12.41 19.45 -3.34
N SER A 33 -12.06 18.26 -3.81
CA SER A 33 -12.22 17.06 -2.99
C SER A 33 -11.04 16.12 -3.15
N GLN A 34 -10.73 15.39 -2.08
CA GLN A 34 -9.71 14.36 -2.07
C GLN A 34 -10.02 13.31 -1.01
N VAL A 35 -9.44 12.12 -1.18
CA VAL A 35 -9.51 11.05 -0.19
C VAL A 35 -8.13 10.75 0.37
N ILE A 36 -8.06 10.47 1.67
CA ILE A 36 -6.85 9.97 2.29
C ILE A 36 -6.58 8.53 1.79
N PRO A 37 -5.32 8.13 1.57
CA PRO A 37 -4.89 6.74 1.69
C PRO A 37 -5.17 6.28 3.12
N PRO A 38 -6.23 5.49 3.36
CA PRO A 38 -6.64 5.18 4.73
C PRO A 38 -5.51 4.41 5.42
N PRO A 39 -4.93 4.93 6.52
CA PRO A 39 -3.87 4.25 7.23
C PRO A 39 -4.38 2.94 7.83
N ASN A 40 -3.56 1.90 7.73
CA ASN A 40 -3.84 0.59 8.32
C ASN A 40 -3.90 0.68 9.85
N VAL A 41 -4.91 0.05 10.48
CA VAL A 41 -5.10 -0.03 11.94
C VAL A 41 -4.09 -0.96 12.64
N THR A 42 -2.80 -0.69 12.46
CA THR A 42 -1.66 -1.51 12.87
C THR A 42 -0.78 -0.82 13.92
N GLY A 43 -1.34 0.13 14.67
CA GLY A 43 -0.63 0.90 15.71
C GLY A 43 -0.61 2.40 15.40
N THR A 44 0.58 2.99 15.27
CA THR A 44 0.78 4.43 15.05
C THR A 44 1.16 4.77 13.62
N LEU A 45 1.00 6.06 13.27
CA LEU A 45 1.55 6.67 12.07
C LEU A 45 3.06 6.90 12.20
N HIS A 46 3.71 7.10 11.06
CA HIS A 46 5.13 7.42 10.95
C HIS A 46 5.33 8.59 9.98
N MET A 47 6.57 9.06 9.85
CA MET A 47 6.97 10.18 8.99
C MET A 47 6.36 10.19 7.58
N GLY A 48 6.38 9.05 6.87
CA GLY A 48 5.74 8.95 5.54
C GLY A 48 4.25 9.34 5.50
N HIS A 49 3.48 9.01 6.54
CA HIS A 49 2.08 9.42 6.64
C HIS A 49 1.96 10.93 6.86
N SER A 50 2.72 11.46 7.82
CA SER A 50 2.73 12.89 8.15
C SER A 50 3.11 13.76 6.95
N PHE A 51 4.08 13.30 6.16
CA PHE A 51 4.47 13.93 4.90
C PHE A 51 3.31 14.03 3.90
N GLN A 52 2.62 12.93 3.64
CA GLN A 52 1.47 12.91 2.73
C GLN A 52 0.30 13.74 3.27
N TYR A 53 0.03 13.67 4.57
CA TYR A 53 -1.08 14.40 5.20
C TYR A 53 -0.82 15.91 5.21
N SER A 54 0.43 16.33 5.35
CA SER A 54 0.81 17.74 5.22
C SER A 54 0.51 18.27 3.81
N ILE A 55 0.76 17.47 2.77
CA ILE A 55 0.43 17.82 1.37
C ILE A 55 -1.08 17.84 1.14
N MET A 56 -1.81 16.85 1.63
CA MET A 56 -3.28 16.83 1.51
C MET A 56 -3.90 18.04 2.20
N ASP A 57 -3.53 18.27 3.47
CA ASP A 57 -4.02 19.41 4.24
C ASP A 57 -3.67 20.76 3.59
N PHE A 58 -2.47 20.87 3.00
CA PHE A 58 -2.07 22.03 2.21
C PHE A 58 -3.09 22.33 1.10
N TYR A 59 -3.41 21.35 0.25
CA TYR A 59 -4.35 21.55 -0.86
C TYR A 59 -5.78 21.77 -0.38
N THR A 60 -6.20 21.15 0.73
CA THR A 60 -7.52 21.42 1.37
C THR A 60 -7.62 22.88 1.78
N ARG A 61 -6.64 23.39 2.54
CA ARG A 61 -6.59 24.78 3.01
C ARG A 61 -6.49 25.76 1.84
N PHE A 62 -5.57 25.52 0.92
CA PHE A 62 -5.37 26.36 -0.26
C PHE A 62 -6.68 26.53 -1.05
N ASN A 63 -7.35 25.43 -1.41
CA ASN A 63 -8.59 25.52 -2.19
C ASN A 63 -9.75 26.13 -1.38
N HIS A 64 -9.83 25.91 -0.06
CA HIS A 64 -10.85 26.53 0.79
C HIS A 64 -10.68 28.05 0.81
N MET A 65 -9.44 28.50 0.97
CA MET A 65 -9.08 29.92 0.96
C MET A 65 -9.27 30.58 -0.41
N GLN A 66 -9.34 29.81 -1.50
CA GLN A 66 -9.74 30.27 -2.83
C GLN A 66 -11.28 30.28 -3.03
N GLY A 67 -12.07 30.01 -1.98
CA GLY A 67 -13.53 30.06 -2.01
C GLY A 67 -14.21 28.78 -2.53
N LYS A 68 -13.47 27.68 -2.72
CA LYS A 68 -14.07 26.39 -3.10
C LYS A 68 -14.63 25.67 -1.88
N ASP A 69 -15.59 24.80 -2.09
CA ASP A 69 -16.01 23.84 -1.07
C ASP A 69 -14.99 22.70 -0.98
N SER A 70 -14.07 22.81 -0.03
CA SER A 70 -13.03 21.80 0.19
C SER A 70 -13.53 20.64 1.03
N TYR A 71 -13.38 19.42 0.51
CA TYR A 71 -13.79 18.18 1.16
C TYR A 71 -12.61 17.19 1.22
N TRP A 72 -12.17 16.84 2.43
CA TRP A 72 -11.15 15.82 2.62
C TRP A 72 -11.74 14.60 3.33
N GLN A 73 -11.96 13.53 2.58
CA GLN A 73 -12.44 12.27 3.13
C GLN A 73 -11.32 11.57 3.89
N VAL A 74 -11.45 11.50 5.21
CA VAL A 74 -10.53 10.77 6.07
C VAL A 74 -11.11 9.44 6.52
N GLY A 75 -10.25 8.54 6.97
CA GLY A 75 -10.66 7.26 7.52
C GLY A 75 -9.49 6.37 7.89
N SER A 76 -9.76 5.10 8.17
CA SER A 76 -8.73 4.06 8.36
C SER A 76 -9.09 2.77 7.62
N ASP A 77 -8.07 1.95 7.37
CA ASP A 77 -8.20 0.66 6.71
C ASP A 77 -8.05 -0.46 7.73
N HIS A 78 -8.99 -1.41 7.70
CA HIS A 78 -8.95 -2.64 8.49
C HIS A 78 -7.70 -3.49 8.23
N ALA A 79 -7.07 -3.36 7.06
CA ALA A 79 -5.79 -3.98 6.67
C ALA A 79 -5.73 -5.51 6.74
N GLY A 80 -6.88 -6.18 6.86
CA GLY A 80 -7.07 -7.63 6.84
C GLY A 80 -5.96 -8.39 7.56
N ILE A 81 -5.12 -9.08 6.78
CA ILE A 81 -4.04 -9.94 7.28
C ILE A 81 -3.00 -9.18 8.11
N ALA A 82 -2.74 -7.89 7.88
CA ALA A 82 -1.78 -7.12 8.70
C ALA A 82 -2.29 -6.93 10.12
N THR A 83 -3.54 -6.50 10.29
CA THR A 83 -4.14 -6.29 11.61
C THR A 83 -4.28 -7.62 12.35
N GLN A 84 -4.73 -8.66 11.64
CA GLN A 84 -4.81 -10.00 12.21
C GLN A 84 -3.45 -10.50 12.72
N MET A 85 -2.37 -10.32 11.95
CA MET A 85 -1.01 -10.67 12.39
C MET A 85 -0.56 -9.91 13.65
N VAL A 86 -0.88 -8.61 13.74
CA VAL A 86 -0.54 -7.81 14.93
C VAL A 86 -1.26 -8.33 16.18
N VAL A 87 -2.54 -8.67 16.06
CA VAL A 87 -3.33 -9.21 17.16
C VAL A 87 -2.86 -10.61 17.55
N GLU A 88 -2.59 -11.49 16.58
CA GLU A 88 -2.03 -12.83 16.83
C GLU A 88 -0.69 -12.75 17.56
N ASN A 89 0.20 -11.82 17.17
CA ASN A 89 1.48 -11.61 17.87
C ASN A 89 1.32 -11.06 19.29
N ASN A 90 0.29 -10.25 19.54
CA ASN A 90 0.01 -9.78 20.89
C ASN A 90 -0.52 -10.91 21.78
N LEU A 91 -1.36 -11.80 21.23
CA LEU A 91 -1.85 -12.98 21.93
C LEU A 91 -0.75 -14.01 22.18
N SER A 92 0.19 -14.18 21.24
CA SER A 92 1.29 -15.15 21.37
C SER A 92 2.24 -14.80 22.52
N LYS A 93 2.36 -13.53 22.92
CA LYS A 93 3.11 -13.12 24.13
C LYS A 93 2.56 -13.76 25.41
N ASN A 94 1.29 -14.14 25.40
CA ASN A 94 0.61 -14.87 26.49
C ASN A 94 0.45 -16.36 26.19
N ASN A 95 1.14 -16.90 25.16
CA ASN A 95 1.02 -18.28 24.67
C ASN A 95 -0.41 -18.67 24.24
N ILE A 96 -1.21 -17.71 23.76
CA ILE A 96 -2.56 -17.95 23.25
C ILE A 96 -2.55 -17.85 21.72
N THR A 97 -3.19 -18.81 21.05
CA THR A 97 -3.40 -18.76 19.59
C THR A 97 -4.85 -18.37 19.25
N ARG A 98 -5.09 -17.89 18.03
CA ARG A 98 -6.46 -17.61 17.55
C ARG A 98 -7.37 -18.83 17.63
N LYS A 99 -6.81 -20.03 17.41
CA LYS A 99 -7.57 -21.29 17.44
C LYS A 99 -8.06 -21.62 18.85
N ASP A 100 -7.27 -21.28 19.87
CA ASP A 100 -7.66 -21.48 21.28
C ASP A 100 -8.85 -20.59 21.68
N LEU A 101 -8.93 -19.38 21.11
CA LEU A 101 -10.04 -18.44 21.36
C LEU A 101 -11.32 -18.79 20.58
N GLY A 102 -11.16 -19.35 19.39
CA GLY A 102 -12.23 -19.45 18.40
C GLY A 102 -12.52 -18.11 17.69
N ARG A 103 -13.24 -18.18 16.56
CA ARG A 103 -13.44 -17.04 15.64
C ARG A 103 -14.10 -15.84 16.32
N GLU A 104 -15.20 -16.05 17.04
CA GLU A 104 -15.98 -14.95 17.62
C GLU A 104 -15.16 -14.13 18.64
N LYS A 105 -14.48 -14.80 19.58
CA LYS A 105 -13.65 -14.14 20.59
C LYS A 105 -12.44 -13.46 19.95
N PHE A 106 -11.80 -14.11 18.98
CA PHE A 106 -10.69 -13.51 18.25
C PHE A 106 -11.10 -12.21 17.56
N ILE A 107 -12.27 -12.18 16.90
CA ILE A 107 -12.77 -10.97 16.22
C ILE A 107 -13.03 -9.83 17.23
N LYS A 108 -13.51 -10.13 18.44
CA LYS A 108 -13.66 -9.12 19.51
C LYS A 108 -12.31 -8.52 19.94
N GLU A 109 -11.25 -9.32 20.02
CA GLU A 109 -9.90 -8.82 20.26
C GLU A 109 -9.41 -7.92 19.12
N VAL A 110 -9.71 -8.28 17.87
CA VAL A 110 -9.33 -7.46 16.70
C VAL A 110 -10.05 -6.11 16.69
N TRP A 111 -11.34 -6.07 17.01
CA TRP A 111 -12.08 -4.81 17.19
C TRP A 111 -11.50 -3.94 18.32
N SER A 112 -11.16 -4.56 19.46
CA SER A 112 -10.54 -3.84 20.58
C SER A 112 -9.19 -3.22 20.20
N TRP A 113 -8.39 -3.96 19.41
CA TRP A 113 -7.15 -3.44 18.84
C TRP A 113 -7.40 -2.31 17.83
N LYS A 114 -8.39 -2.45 16.96
CA LYS A 114 -8.79 -1.43 15.99
C LYS A 114 -9.10 -0.11 16.71
N ASP A 115 -9.89 -0.14 17.78
CA ASP A 115 -10.28 1.07 18.52
C ASP A 115 -9.07 1.73 19.20
N TYR A 116 -8.16 0.93 19.78
CA TYR A 116 -6.90 1.42 20.30
C TYR A 116 -6.04 2.10 19.22
N SER A 117 -5.87 1.43 18.07
CA SER A 117 -5.06 1.93 16.96
C SER A 117 -5.65 3.20 16.35
N GLU A 118 -6.96 3.23 16.10
CA GLU A 118 -7.67 4.37 15.52
C GLU A 118 -7.60 5.60 16.45
N LYS A 119 -7.76 5.41 17.76
CA LYS A 119 -7.58 6.49 18.74
C LYS A 119 -6.20 7.14 18.63
N ASN A 120 -5.15 6.34 18.46
CA ASN A 120 -3.79 6.86 18.30
C ASN A 120 -3.58 7.57 16.96
N ILE A 121 -4.04 6.96 15.86
CA ILE A 121 -3.95 7.52 14.51
C ILE A 121 -4.67 8.87 14.44
N THR A 122 -5.91 8.94 14.91
CA THR A 122 -6.70 10.18 14.92
C THR A 122 -6.08 11.26 15.81
N ALA A 123 -5.52 10.89 16.97
CA ALA A 123 -4.79 11.83 17.82
C ALA A 123 -3.54 12.40 17.15
N GLN A 124 -2.79 11.58 16.39
CA GLN A 124 -1.63 12.05 15.62
C GLN A 124 -2.07 13.02 14.50
N ILE A 125 -3.11 12.69 13.72
CA ILE A 125 -3.63 13.56 12.66
C ILE A 125 -4.10 14.91 13.22
N LYS A 126 -4.81 14.90 14.36
CA LYS A 126 -5.24 16.14 15.05
C LYS A 126 -4.06 17.02 15.42
N ARG A 127 -3.01 16.43 16.02
CA ARG A 127 -1.80 17.14 16.44
C ARG A 127 -0.98 17.70 15.27
N LEU A 128 -1.07 17.09 14.08
CA LEU A 128 -0.48 17.63 12.85
C LEU A 128 -1.25 18.85 12.29
N GLY A 129 -2.34 19.27 12.93
CA GLY A 129 -3.14 20.42 12.52
C GLY A 129 -3.89 20.18 11.22
N CYS A 130 -4.28 18.94 10.92
CA CYS A 130 -5.02 18.62 9.70
C CYS A 130 -6.48 19.11 9.77
N THR A 131 -6.97 19.75 8.70
CA THR A 131 -8.34 20.26 8.50
C THR A 131 -9.28 19.12 8.14
N VAL A 132 -9.69 18.39 9.17
CA VAL A 132 -10.49 17.17 9.04
C VAL A 132 -11.87 17.35 9.65
N ASP A 133 -12.91 17.05 8.88
CA ASP A 133 -14.26 16.88 9.42
C ASP A 133 -14.41 15.48 10.04
N TRP A 134 -14.22 15.40 11.35
CA TRP A 134 -14.24 14.14 12.10
C TRP A 134 -15.61 13.45 12.10
N ASP A 135 -16.69 14.18 11.84
CA ASP A 135 -18.05 13.60 11.77
C ASP A 135 -18.22 12.76 10.50
N LYS A 136 -17.34 12.95 9.51
CA LYS A 136 -17.32 12.19 8.26
C LYS A 136 -16.24 11.12 8.22
N TYR A 137 -15.61 10.82 9.36
CA TYR A 137 -14.58 9.78 9.43
C TYR A 137 -15.15 8.42 9.04
N ARG A 138 -14.46 7.69 8.16
CA ARG A 138 -14.90 6.37 7.67
C ARG A 138 -13.93 5.26 8.08
N PHE A 139 -14.43 4.04 8.15
CA PHE A 139 -13.62 2.85 8.33
C PHE A 139 -13.99 1.84 7.25
N THR A 140 -13.01 1.16 6.64
CA THR A 140 -13.31 0.26 5.51
C THR A 140 -14.28 -0.87 5.86
N LEU A 141 -14.39 -1.25 7.14
CA LEU A 141 -15.37 -2.24 7.66
C LEU A 141 -16.54 -1.60 8.44
N ASP A 142 -16.79 -0.29 8.29
CA ASP A 142 -18.04 0.30 8.78
C ASP A 142 -19.25 -0.16 7.94
N ASP A 143 -20.46 0.00 8.49
CA ASP A 143 -21.70 -0.52 7.88
C ASP A 143 -21.86 -0.05 6.42
N GLY A 144 -21.69 1.25 6.17
CA GLY A 144 -21.85 1.79 4.82
C GLY A 144 -20.78 1.31 3.82
N CYS A 145 -19.54 1.12 4.26
CA CYS A 145 -18.49 0.53 3.41
C CYS A 145 -18.72 -0.97 3.20
N ASN A 146 -19.24 -1.67 4.20
CA ASN A 146 -19.58 -3.08 4.10
C ASN A 146 -20.71 -3.32 3.08
N ASP A 147 -21.75 -2.50 3.10
CA ASP A 147 -22.84 -2.55 2.11
C ASP A 147 -22.32 -2.31 0.69
N ALA A 148 -21.39 -1.35 0.53
CA ALA A 148 -20.71 -1.10 -0.74
C ALA A 148 -19.93 -2.33 -1.23
N VAL A 149 -19.18 -2.98 -0.35
CA VAL A 149 -18.39 -4.18 -0.68
C VAL A 149 -19.27 -5.35 -1.08
N ILE A 150 -20.35 -5.61 -0.32
CA ILE A 150 -21.30 -6.68 -0.65
C ILE A 150 -21.93 -6.42 -2.01
N LYS A 151 -22.43 -5.20 -2.25
CA LYS A 151 -23.01 -4.83 -3.55
C LYS A 151 -22.02 -5.01 -4.70
N ALA A 152 -20.79 -4.53 -4.52
CA ALA A 152 -19.75 -4.65 -5.54
C ALA A 152 -19.48 -6.11 -5.91
N PHE A 153 -19.38 -6.99 -4.92
CA PHE A 153 -19.17 -8.42 -5.17
C PHE A 153 -20.35 -9.05 -5.91
N VAL A 154 -21.58 -8.83 -5.42
CA VAL A 154 -22.81 -9.42 -6.00
C VAL A 154 -23.02 -8.94 -7.44
N GLU A 155 -22.85 -7.65 -7.72
CA GLU A 155 -23.00 -7.11 -9.07
C GLU A 155 -21.93 -7.63 -10.03
N LEU A 156 -20.66 -7.72 -9.60
CA LEU A 156 -19.61 -8.28 -10.46
C LEU A 156 -19.84 -9.76 -10.72
N TYR A 157 -20.33 -10.53 -9.74
CA TYR A 157 -20.69 -11.92 -9.94
C TYR A 157 -21.82 -12.07 -10.95
N ARG A 158 -22.90 -11.28 -10.81
CA ARG A 158 -24.04 -11.28 -11.74
C ARG A 158 -23.68 -10.80 -13.15
N LYS A 159 -22.58 -10.05 -13.30
CA LYS A 159 -22.00 -9.63 -14.60
C LYS A 159 -20.97 -10.62 -15.15
N ASP A 160 -20.84 -11.83 -14.59
CA ASP A 160 -19.82 -12.82 -14.94
C ASP A 160 -18.37 -12.31 -14.81
N LYS A 161 -18.14 -11.24 -14.02
CA LYS A 161 -16.83 -10.66 -13.75
C LYS A 161 -16.18 -11.20 -12.48
N VAL A 162 -16.96 -11.75 -11.55
CA VAL A 162 -16.45 -12.55 -10.43
C VAL A 162 -16.78 -14.02 -10.67
N TYR A 163 -15.80 -14.89 -10.43
CA TYR A 163 -16.01 -16.34 -10.54
C TYR A 163 -15.17 -17.08 -9.49
N ARG A 164 -15.56 -18.32 -9.19
CA ARG A 164 -14.77 -19.24 -8.35
C ARG A 164 -14.03 -20.22 -9.24
N GLY A 165 -12.73 -20.39 -9.02
CA GLY A 165 -11.89 -21.25 -9.85
C GLY A 165 -10.92 -22.10 -9.01
N TYR A 166 -10.63 -23.31 -9.49
CA TYR A 166 -9.58 -24.17 -8.94
C TYR A 166 -8.27 -23.97 -9.72
N ARG A 167 -7.38 -23.13 -9.19
CA ARG A 167 -6.12 -22.76 -9.85
C ARG A 167 -4.97 -22.67 -8.87
N LEU A 168 -3.76 -22.51 -9.39
CA LEU A 168 -2.59 -22.20 -8.56
C LEU A 168 -2.76 -20.82 -7.93
N VAL A 169 -2.40 -20.73 -6.65
CA VAL A 169 -2.23 -19.49 -5.92
C VAL A 169 -0.90 -19.47 -5.21
N ASN A 170 -0.40 -18.26 -4.96
CA ASN A 170 0.68 -18.05 -4.03
C ASN A 170 0.16 -18.33 -2.62
N TRP A 171 0.61 -19.41 -2.00
CA TRP A 171 0.22 -19.81 -0.66
C TRP A 171 1.31 -19.46 0.34
N ASP A 172 0.91 -18.81 1.43
CA ASP A 172 1.77 -18.59 2.59
C ASP A 172 1.54 -19.72 3.62
N PRO A 173 2.43 -20.74 3.71
CA PRO A 173 2.26 -21.83 4.67
C PRO A 173 2.43 -21.42 6.14
N SER A 174 2.90 -20.21 6.43
CA SER A 174 2.94 -19.70 7.81
C SER A 174 1.60 -19.07 8.19
N LEU A 175 1.06 -18.21 7.32
CA LEU A 175 -0.17 -17.45 7.57
C LEU A 175 -1.44 -18.25 7.20
N LYS A 176 -1.29 -19.35 6.46
CA LYS A 176 -2.37 -20.23 5.99
C LYS A 176 -3.39 -19.52 5.10
N THR A 177 -2.91 -18.75 4.14
CA THR A 177 -3.77 -18.04 3.20
C THR A 177 -3.10 -17.85 1.85
N ALA A 178 -3.93 -17.74 0.81
CA ALA A 178 -3.52 -17.19 -0.47
C ALA A 178 -3.07 -15.73 -0.29
N VAL A 179 -2.06 -15.33 -1.07
CA VAL A 179 -1.58 -13.95 -1.19
C VAL A 179 -1.57 -13.55 -2.66
N SER A 180 -1.72 -12.26 -2.95
CA SER A 180 -1.62 -11.75 -4.33
C SER A 180 -0.17 -11.86 -4.84
N ASP A 181 0.03 -11.97 -6.16
CA ASP A 181 1.37 -11.87 -6.78
C ASP A 181 2.13 -10.62 -6.34
N LEU A 182 1.38 -9.54 -6.09
CA LEU A 182 1.95 -8.27 -5.63
C LEU A 182 2.46 -8.34 -4.18
N GLU A 183 1.95 -9.26 -3.37
CA GLU A 183 2.39 -9.48 -1.98
C GLU A 183 3.58 -10.45 -1.89
N VAL A 184 4.12 -10.87 -3.04
CA VAL A 184 5.29 -11.76 -3.16
C VAL A 184 6.53 -10.95 -3.51
N ILE A 185 7.52 -10.93 -2.61
CA ILE A 185 8.83 -10.34 -2.83
C ILE A 185 9.77 -11.40 -3.40
N ARG A 186 10.36 -11.14 -4.56
CA ARG A 186 11.42 -11.99 -5.11
C ARG A 186 12.79 -11.59 -4.57
N GLN A 187 13.47 -12.54 -3.94
CA GLN A 187 14.82 -12.36 -3.41
C GLN A 187 15.81 -13.19 -4.22
N GLU A 188 16.76 -12.53 -4.84
CA GLU A 188 17.91 -13.18 -5.48
C GLU A 188 18.85 -13.76 -4.42
N LYS A 189 19.26 -15.01 -4.60
CA LYS A 189 20.25 -15.67 -3.75
C LYS A 189 21.03 -16.71 -4.53
N ASP A 190 22.23 -17.01 -4.08
CA ASP A 190 23.00 -18.13 -4.61
C ASP A 190 22.28 -19.44 -4.27
N GLY A 191 21.84 -20.15 -5.31
CA GLY A 191 21.17 -21.43 -5.24
C GLY A 191 21.99 -22.53 -5.92
N ILE A 192 21.34 -23.68 -6.05
CA ILE A 192 21.88 -24.85 -6.75
C ILE A 192 20.82 -25.31 -7.74
N ILE A 193 21.26 -25.62 -8.96
CA ILE A 193 20.51 -26.38 -9.94
C ILE A 193 21.07 -27.80 -9.97
N TRP A 194 20.19 -28.78 -9.82
CA TRP A 194 20.53 -30.20 -9.81
C TRP A 194 20.19 -30.82 -11.16
N HIS A 195 21.14 -31.57 -11.71
CA HIS A 195 20.98 -32.33 -12.95
C HIS A 195 20.66 -33.78 -12.61
N ILE A 196 19.46 -34.24 -12.94
CA ILE A 196 18.89 -35.52 -12.51
C ILE A 196 18.56 -36.38 -13.72
N LYS A 197 19.00 -37.64 -13.70
CA LYS A 197 18.71 -38.63 -14.73
C LYS A 197 17.31 -39.22 -14.54
N TYR A 198 16.51 -39.18 -15.61
CA TYR A 198 15.20 -39.82 -15.70
C TYR A 198 15.31 -40.96 -16.72
N PRO A 199 15.14 -42.23 -16.30
CA PRO A 199 15.21 -43.39 -17.20
C PRO A 199 14.16 -43.33 -18.31
N ILE A 200 14.55 -43.61 -19.56
CA ILE A 200 13.62 -43.74 -20.69
C ILE A 200 12.98 -45.14 -20.65
N GLU A 201 11.67 -45.22 -20.85
CA GLU A 201 10.96 -46.50 -20.92
C GLU A 201 11.54 -47.38 -22.04
N ASP A 202 11.70 -48.67 -21.74
CA ASP A 202 12.24 -49.69 -22.65
C ASP A 202 13.62 -49.35 -23.25
N SER A 203 14.41 -48.49 -22.58
CA SER A 203 15.79 -48.15 -22.95
C SER A 203 16.73 -48.16 -21.74
N GLN A 204 18.04 -48.28 -22.01
CA GLN A 204 19.11 -48.04 -21.03
C GLN A 204 19.52 -46.55 -20.98
N ASP A 205 18.93 -45.72 -21.83
CA ASP A 205 19.21 -44.29 -21.92
C ASP A 205 18.43 -43.49 -20.87
N PHE A 206 18.88 -42.25 -20.64
CA PHE A 206 18.28 -41.32 -19.70
C PHE A 206 18.07 -39.95 -20.35
N VAL A 207 17.04 -39.24 -19.91
CA VAL A 207 16.94 -37.79 -20.09
C VAL A 207 17.49 -37.11 -18.85
N ILE A 208 18.29 -36.04 -19.02
CA ILE A 208 18.81 -35.28 -17.89
C ILE A 208 17.94 -34.03 -17.72
N VAL A 209 17.30 -33.89 -16.58
CA VAL A 209 16.48 -32.74 -16.20
C VAL A 209 17.28 -31.84 -15.27
N ALA A 210 17.27 -30.53 -15.52
CA ALA A 210 17.84 -29.53 -14.63
C ALA A 210 16.73 -28.87 -13.79
N THR A 211 16.85 -28.87 -12.46
CA THR A 211 15.83 -28.28 -11.57
C THR A 211 16.43 -27.68 -10.30
N THR A 212 15.80 -26.63 -9.78
CA THR A 212 16.10 -26.01 -8.48
C THR A 212 15.19 -26.53 -7.36
N ARG A 213 14.24 -27.42 -7.70
CA ARG A 213 13.23 -27.97 -6.78
C ARG A 213 13.08 -29.49 -6.96
N PRO A 214 14.11 -30.30 -6.64
CA PRO A 214 14.05 -31.75 -6.86
C PRO A 214 12.96 -32.42 -6.02
N GLU A 215 12.56 -31.84 -4.88
CA GLU A 215 11.45 -32.33 -4.06
C GLU A 215 10.10 -32.34 -4.79
N THR A 216 9.95 -31.51 -5.83
CA THR A 216 8.69 -31.45 -6.60
C THR A 216 8.56 -32.61 -7.59
N MET A 217 9.63 -33.39 -7.82
CA MET A 217 9.64 -34.45 -8.84
C MET A 217 8.51 -35.48 -8.68
N PHE A 218 8.04 -35.73 -7.45
CA PHE A 218 6.93 -36.65 -7.20
C PHE A 218 5.62 -36.22 -7.88
N GLY A 219 5.47 -34.93 -8.19
CA GLY A 219 4.34 -34.35 -8.92
C GLY A 219 4.60 -34.16 -10.42
N ASP A 220 5.73 -34.64 -10.94
CA ASP A 220 6.02 -34.51 -12.37
C ASP A 220 5.00 -35.30 -13.19
N MET A 221 4.54 -34.66 -14.26
CA MET A 221 3.55 -35.18 -15.19
C MET A 221 4.05 -35.22 -16.63
N ALA A 222 5.12 -34.50 -16.95
CA ALA A 222 5.79 -34.58 -18.25
C ALA A 222 7.24 -34.10 -18.14
N VAL A 223 8.02 -34.34 -19.19
CA VAL A 223 9.23 -33.56 -19.46
C VAL A 223 9.01 -32.82 -20.78
N ALA A 224 9.15 -31.50 -20.77
CA ALA A 224 9.06 -30.68 -21.97
C ALA A 224 10.44 -30.43 -22.55
N VAL A 225 10.53 -30.51 -23.88
CA VAL A 225 11.71 -30.12 -24.67
C VAL A 225 11.29 -29.18 -25.78
N ASN A 226 12.21 -28.33 -26.24
CA ASN A 226 11.93 -27.46 -27.37
C ASN A 226 11.82 -28.29 -28.67
N PRO A 227 10.77 -28.13 -29.50
CA PRO A 227 10.63 -28.87 -30.76
C PRO A 227 11.78 -28.63 -31.77
N GLU A 228 12.50 -27.53 -31.63
CA GLU A 228 13.63 -27.16 -32.50
C GLU A 228 14.97 -27.70 -31.98
N ASP A 229 14.99 -28.28 -30.77
CA ASP A 229 16.19 -28.87 -30.18
C ASP A 229 16.50 -30.24 -30.78
N LYS A 230 17.51 -30.27 -31.64
CA LYS A 230 17.97 -31.48 -32.34
C LYS A 230 18.46 -32.58 -31.38
N ARG A 231 18.82 -32.25 -30.13
CA ARG A 231 19.29 -33.22 -29.13
C ARG A 231 18.16 -34.15 -28.65
N TYR A 232 16.93 -33.64 -28.60
CA TYR A 232 15.79 -34.34 -27.97
C TYR A 232 14.59 -34.56 -28.90
N LYS A 233 14.66 -34.08 -30.15
CA LYS A 233 13.56 -34.21 -31.12
C LYS A 233 13.05 -35.64 -31.30
N ASP A 234 13.95 -36.62 -31.34
CA ASP A 234 13.61 -38.03 -31.51
C ASP A 234 13.08 -38.70 -30.22
N LEU A 235 13.08 -37.98 -29.10
CA LEU A 235 12.53 -38.44 -27.82
C LEU A 235 11.09 -37.95 -27.60
N ILE A 236 10.61 -36.98 -28.40
CA ILE A 236 9.23 -36.48 -28.29
C ILE A 236 8.24 -37.63 -28.50
N GLY A 237 7.30 -37.77 -27.57
CA GLY A 237 6.31 -38.86 -27.54
C GLY A 237 6.78 -40.14 -26.87
N LYS A 238 8.09 -40.30 -26.60
CA LYS A 238 8.58 -41.37 -25.72
C LYS A 238 8.18 -41.08 -24.27
N LYS A 239 8.26 -42.11 -23.44
CA LYS A 239 7.97 -42.02 -22.01
C LYS A 239 9.23 -42.21 -21.19
N ILE A 240 9.24 -41.62 -20.01
CA ILE A 240 10.25 -41.82 -18.98
C ILE A 240 9.60 -42.35 -17.72
N ILE A 241 10.37 -43.11 -16.94
CA ILE A 241 9.95 -43.68 -15.67
C ILE A 241 10.41 -42.74 -14.56
N LEU A 242 9.47 -42.09 -13.89
CA LEU A 242 9.76 -41.16 -12.81
C LEU A 242 10.43 -41.89 -11.63
N PRO A 243 11.63 -41.45 -11.18
CA PRO A 243 12.29 -42.07 -10.04
C PRO A 243 11.41 -42.10 -8.77
N PHE A 244 11.58 -43.14 -7.95
CA PHE A 244 10.86 -43.41 -6.70
C PHE A 244 9.36 -43.76 -6.83
N VAL A 245 8.63 -43.15 -7.79
CA VAL A 245 7.19 -43.36 -7.97
C VAL A 245 6.90 -44.45 -9.01
N GLY A 246 7.76 -44.59 -10.03
CA GLY A 246 7.54 -45.50 -11.15
C GLY A 246 6.48 -45.03 -12.15
N ARG A 247 5.97 -43.79 -12.00
CA ARG A 247 5.00 -43.20 -12.91
C ARG A 247 5.62 -43.03 -14.30
N LYS A 248 4.90 -43.43 -15.34
CA LYS A 248 5.30 -43.22 -16.74
C LYS A 248 4.82 -41.84 -17.19
N ILE A 249 5.73 -40.95 -17.53
CA ILE A 249 5.40 -39.59 -17.98
C ILE A 249 5.92 -39.33 -19.40
N PRO A 250 5.15 -38.63 -20.26
CA PRO A 250 5.54 -38.38 -21.64
C PRO A 250 6.58 -37.28 -21.76
N ILE A 251 7.38 -37.35 -22.82
CA ILE A 251 8.20 -36.25 -23.31
C ILE A 251 7.37 -35.44 -24.32
N ILE A 252 7.09 -34.18 -24.01
CA ILE A 252 6.26 -33.28 -24.81
C ILE A 252 7.10 -32.19 -25.49
N ALA A 253 6.59 -31.63 -26.58
CA ALA A 253 7.27 -30.59 -27.34
C ALA A 253 6.67 -29.22 -27.06
N ASP A 254 7.37 -28.34 -26.35
CA ASP A 254 6.89 -26.98 -26.06
C ASP A 254 7.96 -25.91 -26.31
N LYS A 255 7.57 -24.84 -27.01
CA LYS A 255 8.46 -23.71 -27.34
C LYS A 255 8.79 -22.83 -26.12
N TYR A 256 8.07 -22.98 -25.01
CA TYR A 256 8.39 -22.32 -23.76
C TYR A 256 9.77 -22.74 -23.21
N VAL A 257 10.22 -23.95 -23.55
CA VAL A 257 11.50 -24.48 -23.07
C VAL A 257 12.67 -23.77 -23.74
N ASP A 258 13.49 -23.13 -22.93
CA ASP A 258 14.77 -22.56 -23.33
C ASP A 258 15.79 -23.70 -23.55
N MET A 259 16.34 -23.78 -24.77
CA MET A 259 17.32 -24.79 -25.17
C MET A 259 18.67 -24.60 -24.47
N ASP A 260 19.01 -23.36 -24.11
CA ASP A 260 20.30 -22.99 -23.54
C ASP A 260 20.28 -23.06 -22.00
N PHE A 261 19.09 -23.10 -21.38
CA PHE A 261 18.95 -23.21 -19.94
C PHE A 261 19.11 -24.66 -19.45
N GLY A 262 20.07 -24.87 -18.55
CA GLY A 262 20.30 -26.17 -17.91
C GLY A 262 20.66 -27.25 -18.94
N THR A 263 19.73 -28.18 -19.18
CA THR A 263 19.90 -29.24 -20.19
C THR A 263 19.04 -29.06 -21.43
N GLY A 264 18.12 -28.09 -21.46
CA GLY A 264 17.05 -28.02 -22.48
C GLY A 264 15.88 -28.98 -22.23
N CYS A 265 15.87 -29.68 -21.09
CA CYS A 265 14.75 -30.53 -20.64
C CYS A 265 14.16 -29.98 -19.34
N LEU A 266 12.91 -29.53 -19.42
CA LEU A 266 12.16 -28.97 -18.29
C LEU A 266 11.19 -30.02 -17.74
N LYS A 267 11.27 -30.35 -16.44
CA LYS A 267 10.21 -31.13 -15.78
C LYS A 267 8.94 -30.29 -15.65
N ILE A 268 7.79 -30.91 -15.89
CA ILE A 268 6.48 -30.26 -15.79
C ILE A 268 5.76 -30.76 -14.56
N THR A 269 5.57 -29.87 -13.59
CA THR A 269 4.96 -30.08 -12.27
C THR A 269 3.76 -29.16 -12.05
N PRO A 270 2.62 -29.44 -12.71
CA PRO A 270 1.55 -28.45 -12.83
C PRO A 270 0.97 -27.96 -11.49
N ALA A 271 1.05 -28.76 -10.42
CA ALA A 271 0.52 -28.36 -9.11
C ALA A 271 1.46 -27.49 -8.26
N HIS A 272 2.69 -27.17 -8.72
CA HIS A 272 3.74 -26.54 -7.89
C HIS A 272 4.55 -25.43 -8.58
N ASP A 273 4.22 -25.09 -9.84
CA ASP A 273 4.79 -23.96 -10.57
C ASP A 273 3.78 -23.40 -11.58
N PHE A 274 3.70 -22.07 -11.69
CA PHE A 274 2.72 -21.38 -12.53
C PHE A 274 2.93 -21.64 -14.04
N ASN A 275 4.17 -21.69 -14.50
CA ASN A 275 4.45 -21.96 -15.91
C ASN A 275 4.18 -23.44 -16.23
N ASP A 276 4.56 -24.34 -15.32
CA ASP A 276 4.24 -25.76 -15.43
C ASP A 276 2.73 -26.01 -15.43
N TYR A 277 1.96 -25.21 -14.68
CA TYR A 277 0.50 -25.27 -14.66
C TYR A 277 -0.09 -24.91 -16.02
N GLU A 278 0.36 -23.81 -16.63
CA GLU A 278 -0.12 -23.39 -17.96
C GLU A 278 0.27 -24.39 -19.05
N ILE A 279 1.49 -24.93 -19.01
CA ILE A 279 1.90 -26.03 -19.91
C ILE A 279 1.04 -27.27 -19.65
N GLY A 280 0.88 -27.69 -18.40
CA GLY A 280 0.08 -28.85 -18.04
C GLY A 280 -1.37 -28.73 -18.49
N LYS A 281 -1.94 -27.53 -18.36
CA LYS A 281 -3.29 -27.19 -18.82
C LYS A 281 -3.38 -27.19 -20.34
N LYS A 282 -2.41 -26.60 -21.04
CA LYS A 282 -2.32 -26.59 -22.51
C LYS A 282 -2.35 -28.01 -23.10
N TYR A 283 -1.65 -28.96 -22.49
CA TYR A 283 -1.64 -30.37 -22.93
C TYR A 283 -2.67 -31.25 -22.21
N CYS A 284 -3.47 -30.67 -21.31
CA CYS A 284 -4.47 -31.36 -20.50
C CYS A 284 -3.90 -32.62 -19.83
N LEU A 285 -2.77 -32.47 -19.12
CA LEU A 285 -2.05 -33.57 -18.48
C LEU A 285 -2.90 -34.23 -17.38
N HIS A 286 -3.02 -35.55 -17.42
CA HIS A 286 -3.77 -36.33 -16.43
C HIS A 286 -3.22 -37.75 -16.28
N GLU A 287 -3.31 -38.29 -15.07
CA GLU A 287 -2.79 -39.62 -14.74
C GLU A 287 -3.92 -40.67 -14.75
N ILE A 288 -3.68 -41.80 -15.41
CA ILE A 288 -4.54 -42.99 -15.38
C ILE A 288 -3.65 -44.19 -15.04
N ASN A 289 -3.91 -44.86 -13.92
CA ASN A 289 -3.22 -46.10 -13.51
C ASN A 289 -1.68 -46.03 -13.54
N GLY A 290 -1.09 -44.91 -13.09
CA GLY A 290 0.37 -44.76 -13.02
C GLY A 290 1.03 -44.26 -14.32
N GLU A 291 0.24 -43.89 -15.33
CA GLU A 291 0.72 -43.33 -16.59
C GLU A 291 0.04 -41.99 -16.89
N VAL A 292 0.81 -41.02 -17.38
CA VAL A 292 0.29 -39.68 -17.73
C VAL A 292 0.03 -39.57 -19.23
N PHE A 293 -1.11 -38.98 -19.56
CA PHE A 293 -1.58 -38.76 -20.92
C PHE A 293 -1.79 -37.27 -21.20
N THR A 294 -1.79 -36.93 -22.49
CA THR A 294 -2.23 -35.62 -22.99
C THR A 294 -3.66 -35.74 -23.54
N SER A 295 -4.40 -34.63 -23.57
CA SER A 295 -5.76 -34.57 -24.10
C SER A 295 -6.00 -33.24 -24.82
N LYS A 296 -7.04 -33.20 -25.67
CA LYS A 296 -7.60 -31.95 -26.23
C LYS A 296 -8.77 -31.42 -25.41
N ASP A 297 -9.31 -32.26 -24.54
CA ASP A 297 -10.39 -31.93 -23.63
C ASP A 297 -9.83 -31.30 -22.35
N ALA A 298 -10.12 -30.01 -22.16
CA ALA A 298 -9.63 -29.20 -21.05
C ALA A 298 -10.09 -29.71 -19.69
N ASP A 299 -11.24 -30.37 -19.62
CA ASP A 299 -11.82 -30.88 -18.37
C ASP A 299 -11.04 -32.08 -17.82
N LYS A 300 -10.16 -32.69 -18.63
CA LYS A 300 -9.31 -33.78 -18.18
C LYS A 300 -8.09 -33.33 -17.39
N PHE A 301 -7.69 -32.07 -17.47
CA PHE A 301 -6.47 -31.61 -16.80
C PHE A 301 -6.53 -31.86 -15.29
N GLN A 302 -5.66 -32.73 -14.78
CA GLN A 302 -5.69 -33.19 -13.39
C GLN A 302 -4.29 -33.12 -12.77
N PRO A 303 -3.88 -31.94 -12.26
CA PRO A 303 -2.56 -31.74 -11.67
C PRO A 303 -2.37 -32.50 -10.34
N ILE A 304 -1.17 -33.02 -10.10
CA ILE A 304 -0.86 -33.86 -8.92
C ILE A 304 -0.25 -33.01 -7.80
N ASN A 305 -1.06 -32.67 -6.79
CA ASN A 305 -0.57 -31.97 -5.61
C ASN A 305 0.19 -32.91 -4.64
N ILE A 306 1.43 -32.58 -4.30
CA ILE A 306 2.26 -33.38 -3.39
C ILE A 306 2.44 -32.75 -2.00
N PHE A 307 1.97 -31.52 -1.77
CA PHE A 307 2.11 -30.81 -0.50
C PHE A 307 0.75 -30.54 0.17
N ASN A 308 0.73 -30.49 1.50
CA ASN A 308 -0.41 -30.03 2.29
C ASN A 308 -0.31 -28.51 2.55
N GLU A 309 -1.19 -27.95 3.39
CA GLU A 309 -1.23 -26.50 3.69
C GLU A 309 -0.06 -25.99 4.54
N ASP A 310 0.69 -26.91 5.14
CA ASP A 310 1.96 -26.65 5.83
C ASP A 310 3.17 -26.68 4.90
N ALA A 311 2.93 -26.96 3.61
CA ALA A 311 3.99 -27.29 2.65
C ALA A 311 4.79 -28.55 3.06
N TRP A 312 4.11 -29.51 3.70
CA TRP A 312 4.63 -30.84 4.02
C TRP A 312 4.14 -31.86 2.99
N SER A 313 4.96 -32.86 2.67
CA SER A 313 4.62 -33.90 1.72
C SER A 313 3.40 -34.72 2.16
N ASN A 314 2.44 -34.89 1.25
CA ASN A 314 1.18 -35.57 1.51
C ASN A 314 1.20 -37.04 1.02
N LYS A 315 0.04 -37.69 0.98
CA LYS A 315 -0.13 -39.11 0.58
C LYS A 315 0.27 -39.45 -0.86
N ASN A 316 0.40 -38.46 -1.74
CA ASN A 316 0.86 -38.66 -3.12
C ASN A 316 2.38 -38.84 -3.21
N VAL A 317 3.10 -38.70 -2.10
CA VAL A 317 4.54 -38.92 -1.98
C VAL A 317 4.80 -40.25 -1.25
N PRO A 318 5.61 -41.16 -1.80
CA PRO A 318 5.89 -42.45 -1.17
C PRO A 318 6.78 -42.33 0.07
N LYS A 319 6.70 -43.31 0.98
CA LYS A 319 7.68 -43.46 2.07
C LYS A 319 9.08 -43.73 1.48
N PRO A 320 10.17 -43.22 2.08
CA PRO A 320 10.26 -42.48 3.35
C PRO A 320 10.07 -40.95 3.22
N PHE A 321 9.67 -40.43 2.06
CA PHE A 321 9.59 -38.99 1.80
C PHE A 321 8.29 -38.32 2.27
N GLN A 322 7.33 -39.12 2.75
CA GLN A 322 6.00 -38.67 3.17
C GLN A 322 6.01 -37.98 4.54
N ASN A 323 5.14 -36.99 4.75
CA ASN A 323 4.94 -36.25 6.00
C ASN A 323 6.21 -35.52 6.49
N LEU A 324 6.95 -34.92 5.56
CA LEU A 324 8.13 -34.13 5.83
C LEU A 324 7.96 -32.73 5.23
N ASP A 325 8.51 -31.71 5.91
CA ASP A 325 8.64 -30.37 5.33
C ASP A 325 9.39 -30.41 3.98
N ARG A 326 8.96 -29.59 3.02
CA ARG A 326 9.53 -29.55 1.65
C ARG A 326 11.05 -29.48 1.58
N PHE A 327 11.71 -28.76 2.49
CA PHE A 327 13.17 -28.66 2.49
C PHE A 327 13.84 -29.94 3.03
N LYS A 328 13.18 -30.64 3.96
CA LYS A 328 13.62 -31.97 4.40
C LYS A 328 13.41 -33.01 3.31
N VAL A 329 12.30 -32.94 2.57
CA VAL A 329 12.06 -33.78 1.38
C VAL A 329 13.17 -33.58 0.36
N ARG A 330 13.51 -32.31 0.04
CA ARG A 330 14.61 -31.98 -0.87
C ARG A 330 15.91 -32.66 -0.48
N LYS A 331 16.32 -32.54 0.78
CA LYS A 331 17.55 -33.15 1.29
C LYS A 331 17.54 -34.67 1.12
N LEU A 332 16.44 -35.32 1.50
CA LEU A 332 16.30 -36.77 1.43
C LEU A 332 16.23 -37.28 -0.02
N VAL A 333 15.57 -36.54 -0.92
CA VAL A 333 15.52 -36.86 -2.36
C VAL A 333 16.93 -36.87 -2.95
N LEU A 334 17.73 -35.84 -2.67
CA LEU A 334 19.10 -35.75 -3.18
C LEU A 334 19.98 -36.89 -2.67
N GLU A 335 19.87 -37.23 -1.38
CA GLU A 335 20.56 -38.39 -0.78
C GLU A 335 20.20 -39.69 -1.52
N LYS A 336 18.90 -39.95 -1.73
CA LYS A 336 18.42 -41.16 -2.41
C LYS A 336 18.69 -41.20 -3.91
N LEU A 337 18.74 -40.04 -4.58
CA LEU A 337 19.16 -39.95 -5.99
C LEU A 337 20.64 -40.27 -6.13
N ASN A 338 21.47 -39.80 -5.20
CA ASN A 338 22.90 -40.11 -5.17
C ASN A 338 23.16 -41.60 -4.91
N GLU A 339 22.46 -42.21 -3.94
CA GLU A 339 22.51 -43.66 -3.69
C GLU A 339 22.13 -44.51 -4.92
N LYS A 340 21.28 -43.98 -5.80
CA LYS A 340 20.84 -44.64 -7.05
C LYS A 340 21.65 -44.23 -8.28
N GLU A 341 22.68 -43.41 -8.12
CA GLU A 341 23.50 -42.86 -9.23
C GLU A 341 22.71 -42.08 -10.29
N LEU A 342 21.55 -41.56 -9.90
CA LEU A 342 20.65 -40.74 -10.72
C LEU A 342 20.93 -39.24 -10.60
N LEU A 343 21.64 -38.81 -9.57
CA LEU A 343 22.15 -37.44 -9.47
C LEU A 343 23.45 -37.31 -10.28
N LEU A 344 23.44 -36.48 -11.33
CA LEU A 344 24.57 -36.34 -12.25
C LEU A 344 25.54 -35.23 -11.83
N LYS A 345 25.00 -34.04 -11.54
CA LYS A 345 25.78 -32.83 -11.28
C LYS A 345 25.00 -31.87 -10.39
N GLU A 346 25.73 -31.17 -9.52
CA GLU A 346 25.25 -29.99 -8.81
C GLU A 346 25.96 -28.75 -9.37
N GLU A 347 25.21 -27.71 -9.64
CA GLU A 347 25.73 -26.49 -10.24
C GLU A 347 25.21 -25.27 -9.51
N LYS A 348 26.12 -24.36 -9.14
CA LYS A 348 25.72 -23.09 -8.52
C LYS A 348 24.99 -22.25 -9.54
N HIS A 349 23.85 -21.71 -9.16
CA HIS A 349 23.03 -20.87 -10.02
C HIS A 349 22.30 -19.82 -9.18
N PRO A 350 22.34 -18.54 -9.57
CA PRO A 350 21.49 -17.52 -8.94
C PRO A 350 20.02 -17.92 -9.08
N ILE A 351 19.27 -17.91 -7.98
CA ILE A 351 17.84 -18.22 -7.99
C ILE A 351 17.04 -17.08 -7.38
N SER A 352 15.90 -16.81 -8.02
CA SER A 352 14.90 -15.89 -7.52
C SER A 352 13.92 -16.64 -6.63
N VAL A 353 13.93 -16.38 -5.32
CA VAL A 353 13.03 -17.06 -4.38
C VAL A 353 11.86 -16.18 -3.99
N PRO A 354 10.61 -16.61 -4.24
CA PRO A 354 9.43 -15.87 -3.84
C PRO A 354 9.24 -15.98 -2.32
N ARG A 355 9.09 -14.85 -1.64
CA ARG A 355 8.78 -14.77 -0.21
C ARG A 355 7.59 -13.87 0.05
N GLY A 356 6.80 -14.20 1.07
CA GLY A 356 5.69 -13.35 1.48
C GLY A 356 6.22 -12.02 2.02
N GLU A 357 5.65 -10.90 1.59
CA GLU A 357 6.06 -9.56 2.05
C GLU A 357 6.01 -9.45 3.58
N ARG A 358 5.00 -10.07 4.21
CA ARG A 358 4.71 -9.92 5.64
C ARG A 358 5.38 -11.00 6.50
N SER A 359 5.30 -12.27 6.07
CA SER A 359 5.86 -13.41 6.80
C SER A 359 7.35 -13.63 6.53
N ASN A 360 7.86 -13.13 5.40
CA ASN A 360 9.21 -13.40 4.89
C ASN A 360 9.53 -14.90 4.72
N ILE A 361 8.51 -15.77 4.69
CA ILE A 361 8.70 -17.20 4.41
C ILE A 361 8.61 -17.47 2.90
N VAL A 362 9.19 -18.58 2.44
CA VAL A 362 9.12 -18.96 1.02
C VAL A 362 7.69 -19.33 0.67
N ILE A 363 7.11 -18.60 -0.29
CA ILE A 363 5.77 -18.84 -0.82
C ILE A 363 5.75 -20.14 -1.62
N GLU A 364 4.67 -20.89 -1.48
CA GLU A 364 4.46 -22.14 -2.19
C GLU A 364 3.33 -21.98 -3.20
N PRO A 365 3.52 -22.29 -4.49
CA PRO A 365 2.41 -22.44 -5.41
C PRO A 365 1.53 -23.61 -4.96
N ARG A 366 0.23 -23.38 -4.79
CA ARG A 366 -0.71 -24.40 -4.32
C ARG A 366 -2.02 -24.31 -5.09
N LEU A 367 -2.58 -25.46 -5.44
CA LEU A 367 -3.93 -25.53 -5.99
C LEU A 367 -4.98 -25.28 -4.90
N SER A 368 -5.85 -24.30 -5.14
CA SER A 368 -6.92 -23.93 -4.21
C SER A 368 -8.16 -23.45 -4.96
N ASN A 369 -9.34 -23.66 -4.37
CA ASN A 369 -10.57 -23.01 -4.82
C ASN A 369 -10.57 -21.58 -4.29
N GLN A 370 -10.55 -20.60 -5.17
CA GLN A 370 -10.51 -19.19 -4.80
C GLN A 370 -11.47 -18.37 -5.66
N TRP A 371 -11.80 -17.18 -5.18
CA TRP A 371 -12.60 -16.20 -5.89
C TRP A 371 -11.70 -15.23 -6.66
N TYR A 372 -12.06 -14.97 -7.91
CA TYR A 372 -11.29 -14.13 -8.82
C TYR A 372 -12.17 -13.06 -9.46
N VAL A 373 -11.60 -11.88 -9.67
CA VAL A 373 -12.19 -10.81 -10.50
C VAL A 373 -11.50 -10.83 -11.87
N LYS A 374 -12.28 -10.89 -12.95
CA LYS A 374 -11.81 -10.72 -14.32
C LYS A 374 -11.40 -9.27 -14.55
N THR A 375 -10.12 -9.02 -14.81
CA THR A 375 -9.56 -7.65 -14.81
C THR A 375 -9.45 -7.05 -16.19
N SER A 376 -9.24 -7.85 -17.24
CA SER A 376 -8.86 -7.40 -18.58
C SER A 376 -9.76 -6.31 -19.19
N GLU A 377 -11.09 -6.50 -19.19
CA GLU A 377 -12.03 -5.52 -19.76
C GLU A 377 -12.04 -4.22 -18.96
N MET A 378 -12.04 -4.31 -17.62
CA MET A 378 -12.07 -3.13 -16.76
C MET A 378 -10.73 -2.38 -16.80
N ALA A 379 -9.62 -3.12 -16.92
CA ALA A 379 -8.29 -2.57 -17.07
C ALA A 379 -8.14 -1.77 -18.36
N LYS A 380 -8.73 -2.26 -19.46
CA LYS A 380 -8.79 -1.52 -20.72
C LYS A 380 -9.50 -0.17 -20.55
N LYS A 381 -10.68 -0.14 -19.92
CA LYS A 381 -11.42 1.11 -19.67
C LYS A 381 -10.62 2.09 -18.80
N ALA A 382 -9.92 1.57 -17.79
CA ALA A 382 -9.04 2.37 -16.93
C ALA A 382 -7.85 2.95 -17.71
N ASN A 383 -7.22 2.14 -18.56
CA ASN A 383 -6.15 2.58 -19.46
C ASN A 383 -6.62 3.66 -20.43
N ASP A 384 -7.82 3.51 -21.00
CA ASP A 384 -8.41 4.51 -21.90
C ASP A 384 -8.61 5.85 -21.19
N ALA A 385 -9.11 5.86 -19.95
CA ALA A 385 -9.26 7.09 -19.16
C ALA A 385 -7.92 7.79 -18.88
N VAL A 386 -6.85 7.04 -18.60
CA VAL A 386 -5.50 7.60 -18.42
C VAL A 386 -4.93 8.10 -19.75
N ASN A 387 -5.07 7.34 -20.83
CA ASN A 387 -4.60 7.71 -22.18
C ASN A 387 -5.28 8.98 -22.71
N ASN A 388 -6.57 9.16 -22.43
CA ASN A 388 -7.35 10.33 -22.83
C ASN A 388 -7.05 11.57 -21.96
N GLY A 389 -6.23 11.44 -20.92
CA GLY A 389 -5.88 12.53 -20.01
C GLY A 389 -6.99 12.91 -19.04
N GLU A 390 -7.98 12.04 -18.83
CA GLU A 390 -9.02 12.21 -17.81
C GLU A 390 -8.45 12.06 -16.40
N VAL A 391 -7.48 11.14 -16.24
CA VAL A 391 -6.67 10.97 -15.02
C VAL A 391 -5.22 11.34 -15.32
N LYS A 392 -4.66 12.32 -14.61
CA LYS A 392 -3.31 12.84 -14.83
C LYS A 392 -2.38 12.50 -13.66
N PHE A 393 -1.19 11.98 -13.96
CA PHE A 393 -0.19 11.65 -12.94
C PHE A 393 0.86 12.75 -12.82
N HIS A 394 1.18 13.14 -11.59
CA HIS A 394 2.17 14.15 -11.26
C HIS A 394 3.23 13.53 -10.35
N PRO A 395 4.48 13.38 -10.80
CA PRO A 395 5.00 13.61 -12.16
C PRO A 395 4.52 12.59 -13.22
N ASN A 396 4.53 13.00 -14.49
CA ASN A 396 4.08 12.20 -15.64
C ASN A 396 4.86 10.89 -15.87
N ASN A 397 6.06 10.73 -15.32
CA ASN A 397 6.88 9.54 -15.52
C ASN A 397 6.24 8.26 -14.93
N TRP A 398 5.35 8.38 -13.94
CA TRP A 398 4.63 7.26 -13.33
C TRP A 398 3.60 6.60 -14.25
N ILE A 399 3.21 7.26 -15.34
CA ILE A 399 2.30 6.71 -16.35
C ILE A 399 2.89 5.42 -16.97
N LYS A 400 4.21 5.39 -17.22
CA LYS A 400 4.87 4.18 -17.73
C LYS A 400 4.78 3.03 -16.75
N THR A 401 4.98 3.32 -15.47
CA THR A 401 4.85 2.34 -14.39
C THR A 401 3.43 1.80 -14.36
N TYR A 402 2.42 2.67 -14.38
CA TYR A 402 1.01 2.31 -14.46
C TYR A 402 0.69 1.37 -15.64
N PHE A 403 1.03 1.75 -16.88
CA PHE A 403 0.71 0.94 -18.07
C PHE A 403 1.45 -0.39 -18.10
N ASN A 404 2.72 -0.42 -17.72
CA ASN A 404 3.49 -1.68 -17.64
C ASN A 404 2.77 -2.74 -16.80
N TRP A 405 2.03 -2.33 -15.77
CA TRP A 405 1.26 -3.23 -14.94
C TRP A 405 -0.13 -3.50 -15.49
N MET A 406 -0.86 -2.45 -15.88
CA MET A 406 -2.23 -2.59 -16.37
C MET A 406 -2.33 -3.39 -17.67
N ASP A 407 -1.32 -3.31 -18.54
CA ASP A 407 -1.29 -4.03 -19.82
C ASP A 407 -1.06 -5.54 -19.64
N ASN A 408 -0.49 -5.94 -18.51
CA ASN A 408 -0.13 -7.34 -18.18
C ASN A 408 -0.91 -7.86 -16.96
N ILE A 409 -2.05 -7.25 -16.66
CA ILE A 409 -2.82 -7.56 -15.45
C ILE A 409 -3.57 -8.89 -15.60
N GLU A 410 -3.33 -9.79 -14.66
CA GLU A 410 -4.03 -11.07 -14.58
C GLU A 410 -5.33 -10.95 -13.75
N ASP A 411 -6.14 -12.02 -13.77
CA ASP A 411 -7.32 -12.14 -12.94
C ASP A 411 -6.95 -12.04 -11.46
N TRP A 412 -7.64 -11.16 -10.74
CA TRP A 412 -7.29 -10.82 -9.37
C TRP A 412 -7.92 -11.78 -8.37
N CYS A 413 -7.09 -12.55 -7.65
CA CYS A 413 -7.53 -13.37 -6.52
C CYS A 413 -7.99 -12.50 -5.33
N ILE A 414 -9.29 -12.53 -5.04
CA ILE A 414 -9.94 -11.68 -4.04
C ILE A 414 -10.36 -12.40 -2.75
N SER A 415 -10.22 -13.73 -2.65
CA SER A 415 -10.50 -14.45 -1.40
C SER A 415 -9.25 -14.59 -0.52
N ARG A 416 -9.45 -14.63 0.80
CA ARG A 416 -8.40 -14.81 1.82
C ARG A 416 -8.93 -15.71 2.95
N GLN A 417 -8.08 -16.63 3.43
CA GLN A 417 -8.41 -17.63 4.44
C GLN A 417 -8.10 -17.12 5.87
N ILE A 418 -8.40 -15.85 6.10
CA ILE A 418 -8.20 -15.16 7.38
C ILE A 418 -9.57 -14.91 8.04
N TRP A 419 -9.59 -14.48 9.30
CA TRP A 419 -10.85 -14.27 10.03
C TRP A 419 -11.32 -12.82 9.99
N TRP A 420 -10.38 -11.86 9.90
CA TRP A 420 -10.64 -10.43 9.87
C TRP A 420 -10.75 -9.88 8.44
N GLY A 421 -11.92 -9.34 8.09
CA GLY A 421 -12.22 -8.76 6.77
C GLY A 421 -13.71 -8.92 6.43
N HIS A 422 -14.11 -8.43 5.25
CA HIS A 422 -15.48 -8.58 4.76
C HIS A 422 -15.74 -10.05 4.39
N ARG A 423 -16.73 -10.69 5.01
CA ARG A 423 -17.15 -12.06 4.62
C ARG A 423 -17.61 -12.05 3.17
N ILE A 424 -17.20 -13.06 2.40
CA ILE A 424 -17.66 -13.20 1.02
C ILE A 424 -19.17 -13.48 1.03
N PRO A 425 -19.99 -12.71 0.28
CA PRO A 425 -21.44 -12.91 0.24
C PRO A 425 -21.80 -14.02 -0.77
N ALA A 426 -21.31 -15.23 -0.49
CA ALA A 426 -21.60 -16.46 -1.23
C ALA A 426 -22.01 -17.56 -0.25
N TRP A 427 -22.99 -18.38 -0.62
CA TRP A 427 -23.53 -19.47 0.17
C TRP A 427 -23.41 -20.78 -0.57
N TYR A 428 -23.19 -21.85 0.19
CA TYR A 428 -23.09 -23.22 -0.31
C TYR A 428 -24.20 -24.07 0.29
N ASP A 429 -24.80 -24.94 -0.53
CA ASP A 429 -25.59 -26.06 -0.03
C ASP A 429 -24.71 -27.29 0.25
N ASN A 430 -25.34 -28.39 0.70
CA ASN A 430 -24.64 -29.64 1.03
C ASN A 430 -23.99 -30.31 -0.20
N GLU A 431 -24.35 -29.92 -1.43
CA GLU A 431 -23.78 -30.44 -2.67
C GLU A 431 -22.65 -29.53 -3.20
N ASN A 432 -22.34 -28.44 -2.49
CA ASN A 432 -21.41 -27.37 -2.89
C ASN A 432 -21.87 -26.55 -4.10
N ASN A 433 -23.17 -26.52 -4.40
CA ASN A 433 -23.69 -25.52 -5.34
C ASN A 433 -23.50 -24.13 -4.73
N ILE A 434 -23.20 -23.14 -5.58
CA ILE A 434 -22.81 -21.79 -5.16
C ILE A 434 -23.95 -20.83 -5.44
N TYR A 435 -24.33 -20.05 -4.43
CA TYR A 435 -25.37 -19.03 -4.54
C TYR A 435 -24.83 -17.69 -4.01
N VAL A 436 -24.85 -16.64 -4.83
CA VAL A 436 -24.33 -15.31 -4.47
C VAL A 436 -25.47 -14.29 -4.42
N GLY A 437 -25.54 -13.54 -3.33
CA GLY A 437 -26.59 -12.54 -3.08
C GLY A 437 -26.23 -11.61 -1.93
N PHE A 438 -27.12 -10.69 -1.56
CA PHE A 438 -26.81 -9.68 -0.54
C PHE A 438 -26.83 -10.26 0.88
N ASP A 439 -27.76 -11.18 1.12
CA ASP A 439 -27.91 -11.95 2.35
C ASP A 439 -28.58 -13.29 2.03
N GLU A 440 -28.72 -14.17 3.03
CA GLU A 440 -29.31 -15.50 2.82
C GLU A 440 -30.79 -15.44 2.38
N THR A 441 -31.53 -14.42 2.83
CA THR A 441 -32.95 -14.27 2.46
C THR A 441 -33.07 -13.96 0.98
N GLU A 442 -32.30 -12.97 0.51
CA GLU A 442 -32.28 -12.59 -0.90
C GLU A 442 -31.75 -13.71 -1.80
N VAL A 443 -30.76 -14.49 -1.33
CA VAL A 443 -30.29 -15.68 -2.05
C VAL A 443 -31.41 -16.71 -2.21
N ARG A 444 -32.19 -16.98 -1.16
CA ARG A 444 -33.29 -17.95 -1.26
C ARG A 444 -34.36 -17.50 -2.25
N GLU A 445 -34.69 -16.21 -2.24
CA GLU A 445 -35.67 -15.63 -3.17
C GLU A 445 -35.15 -15.59 -4.61
N TYR A 446 -33.92 -15.11 -4.84
CA TYR A 446 -33.36 -14.92 -6.18
C TYR A 446 -33.14 -16.24 -6.93
N TYR A 447 -32.74 -17.29 -6.23
CA TYR A 447 -32.49 -18.61 -6.82
C TYR A 447 -33.64 -19.61 -6.65
N ASP A 448 -34.81 -19.17 -6.14
CA ASP A 448 -35.99 -20.01 -5.89
C ASP A 448 -35.65 -21.27 -5.07
N LEU A 449 -34.96 -21.07 -3.94
CA LEU A 449 -34.48 -22.15 -3.09
C LEU A 449 -35.52 -22.59 -2.08
N ASP A 450 -35.58 -23.90 -1.86
CA ASP A 450 -36.31 -24.51 -0.75
C ASP A 450 -35.65 -24.23 0.62
N ASN A 451 -36.08 -24.97 1.65
CA ASN A 451 -35.53 -24.88 3.01
C ASN A 451 -34.19 -25.62 3.19
N ARG A 452 -33.44 -25.92 2.12
CA ARG A 452 -32.11 -26.54 2.24
C ARG A 452 -31.20 -25.71 3.13
N LYS A 453 -30.30 -26.39 3.84
CA LYS A 453 -29.30 -25.73 4.67
C LYS A 453 -28.30 -25.02 3.76
N LEU A 454 -28.08 -23.74 4.03
CA LEU A 454 -27.05 -22.94 3.40
C LEU A 454 -25.97 -22.60 4.44
N SER A 455 -24.73 -22.51 3.99
CA SER A 455 -23.61 -22.01 4.78
C SER A 455 -22.85 -20.96 3.99
N GLN A 456 -22.69 -19.77 4.57
CA GLN A 456 -21.91 -18.70 3.95
C GLN A 456 -20.43 -19.09 3.87
N ASP A 457 -19.75 -18.67 2.80
CA ASP A 457 -18.31 -18.81 2.61
C ASP A 457 -17.55 -18.25 3.82
N GLU A 458 -16.64 -19.05 4.37
CA GLU A 458 -15.86 -18.72 5.56
C GLU A 458 -14.71 -17.75 5.27
N ASP A 459 -14.32 -17.65 4.00
CA ASP A 459 -13.30 -16.72 3.52
C ASP A 459 -13.76 -15.27 3.63
N VAL A 460 -12.77 -14.38 3.68
CA VAL A 460 -12.99 -12.94 3.60
C VAL A 460 -12.39 -12.38 2.32
N LEU A 461 -12.84 -11.20 1.93
CA LEU A 461 -12.31 -10.48 0.79
C LEU A 461 -10.93 -9.89 1.09
N ASP A 462 -10.09 -9.84 0.05
CA ASP A 462 -8.85 -9.08 0.01
C ASP A 462 -9.10 -7.64 0.45
N THR A 463 -8.23 -7.10 1.32
CA THR A 463 -8.33 -5.71 1.75
C THR A 463 -8.29 -4.74 0.58
N TRP A 464 -7.51 -5.05 -0.46
CA TRP A 464 -7.48 -4.22 -1.67
C TRP A 464 -8.82 -4.19 -2.41
N PHE A 465 -9.70 -5.19 -2.23
CA PHE A 465 -11.05 -5.19 -2.79
C PHE A 465 -11.90 -4.08 -2.17
N SER A 466 -11.97 -4.00 -0.84
CA SER A 466 -12.68 -2.91 -0.18
C SER A 466 -12.04 -1.55 -0.44
N SER A 467 -10.70 -1.47 -0.39
CA SER A 467 -9.99 -0.21 -0.52
C SER A 467 -10.04 0.33 -1.96
N SER A 468 -10.26 -0.52 -2.96
CA SER A 468 -10.51 -0.09 -4.34
C SER A 468 -11.82 0.70 -4.53
N LEU A 469 -12.77 0.56 -3.61
CA LEU A 469 -14.05 1.29 -3.64
C LEU A 469 -13.97 2.65 -2.92
N TRP A 470 -12.87 2.91 -2.20
CA TRP A 470 -12.73 4.03 -1.28
C TRP A 470 -13.15 5.40 -1.83
N PRO A 471 -12.82 5.81 -3.08
CA PRO A 471 -13.15 7.15 -3.57
C PRO A 471 -14.64 7.47 -3.65
N PHE A 472 -15.51 6.46 -3.65
CA PHE A 472 -16.95 6.64 -3.77
C PHE A 472 -17.73 5.95 -2.63
N SER A 473 -17.26 4.80 -2.11
CA SER A 473 -17.91 4.16 -0.96
C SER A 473 -17.84 5.01 0.30
N SER A 474 -16.69 5.64 0.56
CA SER A 474 -16.50 6.52 1.72
C SER A 474 -17.36 7.79 1.63
N LEU A 475 -17.71 8.22 0.41
CA LEU A 475 -18.61 9.35 0.16
C LEU A 475 -20.09 8.96 0.22
N GLY A 476 -20.43 7.67 0.36
CA GLY A 476 -21.80 7.21 0.58
C GLY A 476 -22.36 6.27 -0.48
N TRP A 477 -21.63 5.94 -1.54
CA TRP A 477 -22.03 4.85 -2.44
C TRP A 477 -22.11 3.53 -1.64
N PRO A 478 -23.14 2.69 -1.82
CA PRO A 478 -24.07 2.66 -2.95
C PRO A 478 -25.29 3.55 -2.84
N ASN A 479 -25.43 4.29 -1.75
CA ASN A 479 -26.48 5.28 -1.58
C ASN A 479 -26.12 6.56 -2.36
N ASP A 480 -27.14 7.28 -2.79
CA ASP A 480 -26.99 8.49 -3.61
C ASP A 480 -26.89 9.74 -2.71
N SER A 481 -25.88 9.75 -1.84
CA SER A 481 -25.65 10.79 -0.82
C SER A 481 -25.34 12.17 -1.44
N GLU A 482 -25.54 13.23 -0.66
CA GLU A 482 -25.15 14.59 -1.07
C GLU A 482 -23.63 14.72 -1.27
N ASP A 483 -22.84 14.09 -0.40
CA ASP A 483 -21.38 14.14 -0.48
C ASP A 483 -20.88 13.45 -1.75
N LEU A 484 -21.46 12.31 -2.15
CA LEU A 484 -21.15 11.64 -3.41
C LEU A 484 -21.50 12.53 -4.61
N LYS A 485 -22.69 13.15 -4.62
CA LYS A 485 -23.12 14.03 -5.71
C LYS A 485 -22.22 15.23 -5.90
N LYS A 486 -21.82 15.85 -4.78
CA LYS A 486 -21.08 17.11 -4.80
C LYS A 486 -19.58 16.92 -5.02
N HIS A 487 -19.01 15.88 -4.41
CA HIS A 487 -17.55 15.74 -4.30
C HIS A 487 -16.95 14.62 -5.15
N PHE A 488 -17.75 13.86 -5.91
CA PHE A 488 -17.28 12.80 -6.81
C PHE A 488 -17.57 13.09 -8.29
N PRO A 489 -16.58 12.98 -9.21
CA PRO A 489 -15.22 12.46 -9.02
C PRO A 489 -14.35 13.38 -8.18
N THR A 490 -13.38 12.83 -7.44
CA THR A 490 -12.52 13.67 -6.61
C THR A 490 -11.54 14.51 -7.44
N SER A 491 -11.03 15.60 -6.87
CA SER A 491 -10.09 16.49 -7.56
C SER A 491 -8.67 15.95 -7.55
N LEU A 492 -8.21 15.45 -6.40
CA LEU A 492 -6.81 15.06 -6.18
C LEU A 492 -6.73 13.75 -5.39
N LEU A 493 -5.79 12.89 -5.78
CA LEU A 493 -5.27 11.80 -4.96
C LEU A 493 -3.79 12.03 -4.68
N VAL A 494 -3.40 12.16 -3.41
CA VAL A 494 -1.99 12.20 -2.98
C VAL A 494 -1.61 10.81 -2.47
N THR A 495 -0.57 10.19 -3.00
CA THR A 495 -0.16 8.84 -2.56
C THR A 495 1.29 8.52 -2.88
N GLY A 496 1.83 7.46 -2.27
CA GLY A 496 3.17 6.96 -2.54
C GLY A 496 3.19 6.09 -3.79
N PHE A 497 4.34 6.05 -4.48
CA PHE A 497 4.47 5.22 -5.69
C PHE A 497 4.32 3.72 -5.44
N ASP A 498 4.51 3.26 -4.20
CA ASP A 498 4.45 1.85 -3.82
C ASP A 498 3.05 1.25 -3.88
N ILE A 499 2.00 2.07 -3.89
CA ILE A 499 0.61 1.62 -3.98
C ILE A 499 -0.11 2.04 -5.26
N ILE A 500 0.63 2.45 -6.30
CA ILE A 500 0.05 2.72 -7.64
C ILE A 500 -0.72 1.50 -8.14
N PHE A 501 -0.12 0.31 -8.07
CA PHE A 501 -0.72 -0.93 -8.57
C PHE A 501 -1.81 -1.47 -7.66
N PHE A 502 -1.52 -1.54 -6.36
CA PHE A 502 -2.43 -2.10 -5.36
C PHE A 502 -3.71 -1.29 -5.23
N TRP A 503 -3.62 0.04 -5.36
CA TRP A 503 -4.70 0.93 -4.96
C TRP A 503 -5.13 1.86 -6.08
N VAL A 504 -4.23 2.71 -6.62
CA VAL A 504 -4.60 3.73 -7.63
C VAL A 504 -5.25 3.08 -8.85
N ALA A 505 -4.61 2.05 -9.40
CA ALA A 505 -5.09 1.36 -10.58
C ALA A 505 -6.42 0.61 -10.33
N ARG A 506 -6.55 -0.03 -9.17
CA ARG A 506 -7.79 -0.71 -8.76
C ARG A 506 -8.94 0.28 -8.54
N MET A 507 -8.68 1.45 -7.98
CA MET A 507 -9.68 2.51 -7.82
C MET A 507 -10.18 3.01 -9.17
N ILE A 508 -9.30 3.23 -10.16
CA ILE A 508 -9.73 3.66 -11.51
C ILE A 508 -10.62 2.58 -12.14
N MET A 509 -10.17 1.32 -12.10
CA MET A 509 -10.88 0.17 -12.64
C MET A 509 -12.29 0.02 -12.05
N MET A 510 -12.39 0.04 -10.72
CA MET A 510 -13.65 -0.22 -10.01
C MET A 510 -14.59 0.99 -10.08
N SER A 511 -14.04 2.20 -9.96
CA SER A 511 -14.82 3.44 -10.10
C SER A 511 -15.53 3.51 -11.45
N ILE A 512 -14.82 3.27 -12.54
CA ILE A 512 -15.41 3.32 -13.88
C ILE A 512 -16.46 2.21 -14.04
N GLU A 513 -16.20 0.99 -13.55
CA GLU A 513 -17.14 -0.13 -13.65
C GLU A 513 -18.48 0.11 -12.91
N PHE A 514 -18.44 0.73 -11.73
CA PHE A 514 -19.65 0.94 -10.92
C PHE A 514 -20.33 2.29 -11.13
N THR A 515 -19.58 3.32 -11.51
CA THR A 515 -20.09 4.70 -11.55
C THR A 515 -20.04 5.35 -12.93
N ASN A 516 -19.38 4.72 -13.91
CA ASN A 516 -19.04 5.30 -15.22
C ASN A 516 -18.25 6.63 -15.11
N LYS A 517 -17.61 6.88 -13.98
CA LYS A 517 -16.77 8.06 -13.73
C LYS A 517 -15.38 7.62 -13.25
N ILE A 518 -14.38 8.42 -13.58
CA ILE A 518 -13.04 8.31 -12.97
C ILE A 518 -13.12 8.59 -11.45
N PRO A 519 -12.21 8.06 -10.63
CA PRO A 519 -12.24 8.29 -9.18
C PRO A 519 -11.66 9.63 -8.75
N PHE A 520 -10.68 10.14 -9.50
CA PHE A 520 -9.93 11.37 -9.25
C PHE A 520 -9.41 11.94 -10.58
N LYS A 521 -9.26 13.26 -10.67
CA LYS A 521 -8.71 13.94 -11.85
C LYS A 521 -7.18 13.94 -11.87
N ASP A 522 -6.55 14.29 -10.75
CA ASP A 522 -5.10 14.37 -10.62
C ASP A 522 -4.57 13.38 -9.58
N VAL A 523 -3.43 12.75 -9.86
CA VAL A 523 -2.71 11.83 -8.97
C VAL A 523 -1.34 12.40 -8.66
N TYR A 524 -1.17 13.00 -7.49
CA TYR A 524 0.13 13.44 -7.00
C TYR A 524 0.87 12.28 -6.33
N VAL A 525 1.82 11.70 -7.06
CA VAL A 525 2.66 10.59 -6.60
C VAL A 525 3.90 11.13 -5.87
N THR A 526 4.01 10.82 -4.60
CA THR A 526 5.14 11.19 -3.76
C THR A 526 6.24 10.12 -3.76
N GLY A 527 7.47 10.55 -3.49
CA GLY A 527 8.53 9.64 -3.02
C GLY A 527 8.22 9.04 -1.65
N LEU A 528 9.09 8.13 -1.20
CA LEU A 528 9.02 7.51 0.12
C LEU A 528 10.15 8.01 1.02
N ILE A 529 9.78 8.35 2.25
CA ILE A 529 10.76 8.73 3.28
C ILE A 529 11.62 7.50 3.65
N ARG A 530 12.93 7.69 3.56
CA ARG A 530 13.95 6.71 3.91
C ARG A 530 14.60 7.07 5.24
N ASP A 531 15.08 6.05 5.93
CA ASP A 531 15.98 6.25 7.07
C ASP A 531 17.37 6.71 6.61
N GLU A 532 18.25 7.02 7.57
CA GLU A 532 19.60 7.50 7.32
C GLU A 532 20.51 6.53 6.56
N ASN A 533 20.11 5.25 6.46
CA ASN A 533 20.79 4.23 5.68
C ASN A 533 20.16 4.03 4.28
N GLY A 534 19.21 4.89 3.89
CA GLY A 534 18.48 4.77 2.62
C GLY A 534 17.41 3.66 2.61
N GLN A 535 17.10 3.04 3.76
CA GLN A 535 16.10 1.98 3.83
C GLN A 535 14.68 2.57 3.95
N LYS A 536 13.69 1.90 3.33
CA LYS A 536 12.28 2.26 3.50
C LYS A 536 11.95 2.24 5.00
N MET A 537 11.35 3.31 5.51
CA MET A 537 10.78 3.30 6.86
C MET A 537 9.62 2.31 6.92
N SER A 538 9.67 1.35 7.85
CA SER A 538 8.62 0.36 8.04
C SER A 538 8.64 -0.20 9.46
N LYS A 539 7.46 -0.49 10.01
CA LYS A 539 7.30 -1.02 11.38
C LYS A 539 8.10 -2.30 11.59
N SER A 540 8.08 -3.21 10.61
CA SER A 540 8.80 -4.50 10.66
C SER A 540 10.33 -4.36 10.76
N LYS A 541 10.90 -3.23 10.33
CA LYS A 541 12.34 -2.95 10.43
C LYS A 541 12.74 -2.16 11.69
N GLY A 542 11.76 -1.66 12.47
CA GLY A 542 12.03 -0.82 13.65
C GLY A 542 12.78 0.49 13.35
N ASN A 543 12.66 0.99 12.11
CA ASN A 543 13.32 2.20 11.63
C ASN A 543 12.35 3.36 11.39
N ILE A 544 11.14 3.27 11.95
CA ILE A 544 10.15 4.36 11.89
C ILE A 544 10.44 5.41 12.97
N ILE A 545 10.04 6.64 12.69
CA ILE A 545 9.97 7.74 13.66
C ILE A 545 8.50 8.19 13.72
N ASP A 546 7.96 8.32 14.92
CA ASP A 546 6.65 8.92 15.14
C ASP A 546 6.78 10.43 14.85
N PRO A 547 5.95 11.02 13.98
CA PRO A 547 6.04 12.45 13.70
C PRO A 547 5.90 13.32 14.95
N LEU A 548 5.16 12.88 15.97
CA LEU A 548 5.01 13.64 17.22
C LEU A 548 6.30 13.73 18.04
N ASP A 549 7.21 12.76 17.87
CA ASP A 549 8.53 12.79 18.53
C ASP A 549 9.40 13.93 17.98
N LEU A 550 9.17 14.37 16.73
CA LEU A 550 9.82 15.56 16.16
C LEU A 550 9.12 16.86 16.58
N VAL A 551 7.81 16.81 16.80
CA VAL A 551 7.02 17.98 17.22
C VAL A 551 7.34 18.33 18.67
N TYR A 552 7.16 17.39 19.59
CA TYR A 552 7.27 17.62 21.04
C TYR A 552 8.64 17.25 21.62
N GLY A 553 9.49 16.58 20.85
CA GLY A 553 10.72 15.97 21.34
C GLY A 553 10.45 14.64 22.05
N ILE A 554 11.51 13.85 22.23
CA ILE A 554 11.47 12.59 22.97
C ILE A 554 12.86 12.30 23.56
N SER A 555 12.91 11.74 24.76
CA SER A 555 14.18 11.30 25.36
C SER A 555 14.78 10.10 24.61
N GLN A 556 16.07 9.83 24.82
CA GLN A 556 16.71 8.66 24.20
C GLN A 556 16.05 7.35 24.63
N ASP A 557 15.76 7.19 25.93
CA ASP A 557 15.22 5.94 26.49
C ASP A 557 13.80 5.68 25.99
N GLU A 558 12.92 6.70 26.01
CA GLU A 558 11.56 6.56 25.48
C GLU A 558 11.56 6.26 23.98
N LEU A 559 12.51 6.82 23.21
CA LEU A 559 12.65 6.53 21.79
C LEU A 559 13.10 5.08 21.54
N VAL A 560 14.00 4.56 22.38
CA VAL A 560 14.41 3.15 22.35
C VAL A 560 13.22 2.25 22.66
N ASP A 561 12.46 2.54 23.71
CA ASP A 561 11.26 1.78 24.10
C ASP A 561 10.25 1.75 22.95
N LYS A 562 9.95 2.89 22.33
CA LYS A 562 9.05 2.96 21.16
C LYS A 562 9.55 2.16 19.96
N ARG A 563 10.84 2.26 19.62
CA ARG A 563 11.42 1.60 18.43
C ARG A 563 11.65 0.10 18.61
N THR A 564 11.72 -0.36 19.85
CA THR A 564 11.86 -1.78 20.20
C THR A 564 10.52 -2.45 20.54
N ALA A 565 9.47 -1.66 20.79
CA ALA A 565 8.12 -2.18 20.98
C ALA A 565 7.58 -2.87 19.72
N ASN A 566 6.96 -4.03 19.93
CA ASN A 566 6.22 -4.78 18.89
C ASN A 566 7.05 -5.23 17.68
N LEU A 567 8.36 -5.47 17.87
CA LEU A 567 9.19 -6.09 16.85
C LEU A 567 8.80 -7.56 16.64
N MET A 568 8.73 -7.97 15.38
CA MET A 568 8.31 -9.33 14.99
C MET A 568 9.47 -10.33 14.92
N GLN A 569 10.72 -9.88 15.07
CA GLN A 569 11.92 -10.72 14.90
C GLN A 569 12.75 -10.79 16.19
N GLU A 570 13.07 -12.01 16.61
CA GLU A 570 13.99 -12.27 17.73
C GLU A 570 15.39 -11.70 17.46
N GLY A 571 16.02 -11.09 18.47
CA GLY A 571 17.36 -10.49 18.37
C GLY A 571 17.44 -9.14 17.62
N LEU A 572 16.37 -8.70 16.96
CA LEU A 572 16.35 -7.41 16.26
C LEU A 572 16.31 -6.22 17.22
N ALA A 573 15.69 -6.39 18.39
CA ALA A 573 15.53 -5.36 19.42
C ALA A 573 16.88 -4.80 19.90
N GLU A 574 17.83 -5.68 20.27
CA GLU A 574 19.17 -5.27 20.73
C GLU A 574 19.94 -4.47 19.66
N LYS A 575 19.82 -4.90 18.39
CA LYS A 575 20.43 -4.20 17.26
C LYS A 575 19.82 -2.82 17.05
N ILE A 576 18.49 -2.70 17.14
CA ILE A 576 17.78 -1.44 17.00
C ILE A 576 18.09 -0.51 18.17
N GLU A 577 18.15 -1.01 19.39
CA GLU A 577 18.53 -0.22 20.56
C GLU A 577 19.91 0.39 20.36
N LYS A 578 20.93 -0.43 20.08
CA LYS A 578 22.30 0.04 19.86
C LYS A 578 22.36 1.10 18.75
N LYS A 579 21.64 0.87 17.65
CA LYS A 579 21.57 1.82 16.53
C LYS A 579 20.90 3.13 16.94
N THR A 580 19.76 3.05 17.65
CA THR A 580 18.98 4.21 18.11
C THR A 580 19.78 5.07 19.06
N ARG A 581 20.46 4.47 20.04
CA ARG A 581 21.29 5.20 21.01
C ARG A 581 22.47 5.92 20.34
N ASN A 582 23.09 5.27 19.35
CA ASN A 582 24.18 5.89 18.57
C ASN A 582 23.67 7.04 17.69
N GLN A 583 22.50 6.88 17.08
CA GLN A 583 21.91 7.86 16.18
C GLN A 583 21.37 9.08 16.92
N PHE A 584 20.72 8.86 18.07
CA PHE A 584 20.06 9.88 18.88
C PHE A 584 20.66 9.87 20.29
N PRO A 585 21.91 10.33 20.47
CA PRO A 585 22.61 10.28 21.75
C PRO A 585 21.92 11.10 22.86
N LYS A 586 21.09 12.08 22.48
CA LYS A 586 20.33 12.95 23.40
C LYS A 586 18.82 12.84 23.21
N GLY A 587 18.34 11.83 22.48
CA GLY A 587 16.98 11.79 21.97
C GLY A 587 16.78 12.77 20.81
N ILE A 588 15.55 13.26 20.64
CA ILE A 588 15.13 14.18 19.59
C ILE A 588 14.63 15.48 20.24
N GLU A 589 15.13 16.63 19.77
CA GLU A 589 14.65 17.95 20.22
C GLU A 589 13.23 18.25 19.73
N SER A 590 12.51 19.15 20.40
CA SER A 590 11.24 19.69 19.89
C SER A 590 11.49 20.70 18.76
N TYR A 591 10.75 20.55 17.67
CA TYR A 591 10.82 21.45 16.51
C TYR A 591 9.49 22.15 16.17
N GLY A 592 8.36 21.62 16.65
CA GLY A 592 7.02 22.12 16.29
C GLY A 592 6.50 21.60 14.95
N THR A 593 5.19 21.63 14.79
CA THR A 593 4.44 21.09 13.65
C THR A 593 4.65 21.90 12.38
N ASP A 594 4.65 23.24 12.44
CA ASP A 594 4.85 24.08 11.26
C ASP A 594 6.25 23.91 10.65
N ALA A 595 7.28 23.78 11.50
CA ALA A 595 8.63 23.51 11.05
C ALA A 595 8.71 22.15 10.33
N LEU A 596 8.03 21.14 10.88
CA LEU A 596 7.94 19.82 10.28
C LEU A 596 7.24 19.85 8.92
N ARG A 597 6.11 20.56 8.80
CA ARG A 597 5.36 20.73 7.54
C ARG A 597 6.18 21.43 6.48
N MET A 598 6.84 22.54 6.81
CA MET A 598 7.69 23.26 5.84
C MET A 598 8.91 22.44 5.41
N ALA A 599 9.52 21.69 6.34
CA ALA A 599 10.56 20.74 6.00
C ALA A 599 10.04 19.70 4.99
N PHE A 600 8.87 19.13 5.23
CA PHE A 600 8.21 18.21 4.30
C PHE A 600 7.98 18.82 2.92
N PHE A 601 7.42 20.02 2.82
CA PHE A 601 7.21 20.68 1.53
C PHE A 601 8.53 20.87 0.78
N SER A 602 9.61 21.28 1.46
CA SER A 602 10.94 21.44 0.84
C SER A 602 11.54 20.13 0.31
N MET A 603 10.98 18.99 0.72
CA MET A 603 11.38 17.65 0.31
C MET A 603 10.35 16.98 -0.59
N ALA A 604 9.24 17.65 -0.92
CA ALA A 604 8.17 17.17 -1.79
C ALA A 604 8.55 17.17 -3.28
N THR A 605 9.79 16.79 -3.55
CA THR A 605 10.36 16.67 -4.89
C THR A 605 9.81 15.43 -5.61
N HIS A 606 10.13 15.30 -6.89
CA HIS A 606 9.71 14.18 -7.72
C HIS A 606 10.66 12.96 -7.64
N THR A 607 11.55 12.91 -6.65
CA THR A 607 12.43 11.75 -6.44
C THR A 607 11.65 10.58 -5.84
N LYS A 608 12.08 9.34 -6.16
CA LYS A 608 11.49 8.14 -5.54
C LYS A 608 11.84 8.06 -4.05
N ASP A 609 13.06 8.43 -3.70
CA ASP A 609 13.57 8.31 -2.34
C ASP A 609 13.77 9.69 -1.74
N ILE A 610 13.22 9.89 -0.55
CA ILE A 610 13.30 11.13 0.22
C ILE A 610 14.14 10.86 1.46
N SER A 611 15.33 11.45 1.52
CA SER A 611 16.15 11.42 2.74
C SER A 611 15.67 12.53 3.68
N PHE A 612 15.23 12.15 4.88
CA PHE A 612 14.78 13.14 5.87
C PHE A 612 15.99 13.77 6.58
N GLU A 613 16.19 15.08 6.39
CA GLU A 613 17.33 15.80 6.94
C GLU A 613 16.93 16.66 8.16
N PHE A 614 17.43 16.29 9.35
CA PHE A 614 17.22 17.07 10.59
C PHE A 614 17.74 18.51 10.50
N GLY A 615 18.77 18.76 9.67
CA GLY A 615 19.29 20.10 9.42
C GLY A 615 18.23 21.05 8.83
N ARG A 616 17.43 20.56 7.86
CA ARG A 616 16.32 21.33 7.27
C ARG A 616 15.22 21.60 8.29
N LEU A 617 14.85 20.59 9.07
CA LEU A 617 13.87 20.73 10.15
C LEU A 617 14.29 21.82 11.16
N LYS A 618 15.56 21.83 11.56
CA LYS A 618 16.13 22.89 12.41
C LYS A 618 16.09 24.26 11.73
N GLY A 619 16.38 24.33 10.44
CA GLY A 619 16.27 25.55 9.64
C GLY A 619 14.86 26.14 9.68
N PHE A 620 13.83 25.31 9.43
CA PHE A 620 12.44 25.76 9.48
C PHE A 620 11.94 26.09 10.89
N ARG A 621 12.45 25.43 11.94
CA ARG A 621 12.20 25.88 13.33
C ARG A 621 12.72 27.30 13.55
N ASN A 622 13.92 27.61 13.06
CA ASN A 622 14.48 28.95 13.15
C ASN A 622 13.67 29.95 12.30
N PHE A 623 13.13 29.52 11.17
CA PHE A 623 12.23 30.33 10.35
C PHE A 623 10.94 30.68 11.07
N CYS A 624 10.29 29.72 11.75
CA CYS A 624 9.14 30.00 12.63
C CYS A 624 9.49 31.07 13.69
N ASN A 625 10.66 30.96 14.32
CA ASN A 625 11.12 31.99 15.27
C ASN A 625 11.32 33.36 14.60
N LYS A 626 11.84 33.42 13.37
CA LYS A 626 11.99 34.67 12.61
C LYS A 626 10.63 35.29 12.31
N ILE A 627 9.63 34.50 11.92
CA ILE A 627 8.25 34.95 11.69
C ILE A 627 7.65 35.56 12.96
N TRP A 628 7.75 34.84 14.08
CA TRP A 628 7.27 35.33 15.38
C TRP A 628 7.94 36.64 15.80
N ASN A 629 9.26 36.73 15.64
CA ASN A 629 10.01 37.93 15.99
C ASN A 629 9.65 39.14 15.11
N ALA A 630 9.41 38.94 13.81
CA ALA A 630 8.94 39.98 12.92
C ALA A 630 7.54 40.47 13.33
N ALA A 631 6.60 39.55 13.59
CA ALA A 631 5.27 39.91 14.06
C ALA A 631 5.29 40.65 15.40
N ARG A 632 6.09 40.18 16.35
CA ARG A 632 6.29 40.85 17.65
C ARG A 632 6.90 42.24 17.52
N PHE A 633 7.81 42.43 16.57
CA PHE A 633 8.37 43.74 16.29
C PHE A 633 7.30 44.69 15.75
N ILE A 634 6.48 44.21 14.81
CA ILE A 634 5.36 44.98 14.22
C ILE A 634 4.26 45.28 15.25
N ASP A 635 4.04 44.39 16.22
CA ASP A 635 3.13 44.60 17.35
C ASP A 635 3.53 45.82 18.22
N GLY A 636 4.79 46.23 18.19
CA GLY A 636 5.31 47.39 18.93
C GLY A 636 4.94 48.75 18.34
N TYR A 637 4.32 48.81 17.15
CA TYR A 637 3.93 50.05 16.48
C TYR A 637 2.41 50.28 16.52
N PRO A 638 1.95 51.55 16.50
CA PRO A 638 0.52 51.85 16.44
C PRO A 638 -0.13 51.32 15.17
N ILE A 639 -1.43 51.05 15.24
CA ILE A 639 -2.24 50.65 14.08
C ILE A 639 -2.61 51.92 13.31
N GLU A 640 -1.89 52.19 12.23
CA GLU A 640 -2.11 53.39 11.41
C GLU A 640 -2.94 53.11 10.15
N LYS A 641 -2.80 51.91 9.57
CA LYS A 641 -3.50 51.50 8.34
C LYS A 641 -4.05 50.08 8.45
N GLU A 642 -5.22 49.86 7.85
CA GLU A 642 -5.83 48.53 7.71
C GLU A 642 -5.41 47.83 6.40
N THR A 643 -5.10 48.61 5.37
CA THR A 643 -4.73 48.12 4.03
C THR A 643 -3.36 48.67 3.63
N PHE A 644 -2.63 47.89 2.83
CA PHE A 644 -1.33 48.30 2.33
C PHE A 644 -1.50 49.43 1.30
N ASP A 645 -0.67 50.46 1.38
CA ASP A 645 -0.74 51.61 0.48
C ASP A 645 0.68 52.11 0.14
N ALA A 646 1.09 51.94 -1.12
CA ALA A 646 2.48 52.13 -1.55
C ALA A 646 2.85 53.61 -1.74
N GLU A 647 3.16 54.30 -0.64
CA GLU A 647 3.41 55.75 -0.61
C GLU A 647 4.81 56.15 -1.07
N ASN A 648 5.81 55.30 -0.83
CA ASN A 648 7.21 55.57 -1.14
C ASN A 648 7.82 54.47 -2.04
N ASP A 649 9.05 54.67 -2.50
CA ASP A 649 9.68 53.75 -3.45
C ASP A 649 10.01 52.39 -2.82
N ILE A 650 10.28 52.32 -1.51
CA ILE A 650 10.52 51.05 -0.83
C ILE A 650 9.22 50.25 -0.66
N ASP A 651 8.10 50.91 -0.40
CA ASP A 651 6.77 50.29 -0.34
C ASP A 651 6.34 49.74 -1.70
N LYS A 652 6.57 50.51 -2.77
CA LYS A 652 6.31 50.05 -4.15
C LYS A 652 7.16 48.84 -4.50
N TRP A 653 8.45 48.87 -4.14
CA TRP A 653 9.36 47.77 -4.39
C TRP A 653 8.94 46.49 -3.66
N ILE A 654 8.67 46.54 -2.35
CA ILE A 654 8.32 45.33 -1.60
C ILE A 654 6.99 44.74 -2.07
N TYR A 655 6.03 45.59 -2.45
CA TYR A 655 4.74 45.11 -2.93
C TYR A 655 4.84 44.48 -4.32
N ASP A 656 5.64 45.04 -5.22
CA ASP A 656 5.95 44.43 -6.52
C ASP A 656 6.65 43.06 -6.34
N GLU A 657 7.63 42.98 -5.44
CA GLU A 657 8.27 41.71 -5.10
C GLU A 657 7.29 40.71 -4.46
N PHE A 658 6.34 41.17 -3.64
CA PHE A 658 5.31 40.33 -3.05
C PHE A 658 4.36 39.76 -4.11
N GLN A 659 3.90 40.58 -5.07
CA GLN A 659 3.05 40.11 -6.16
C GLN A 659 3.77 39.08 -7.04
N LYS A 660 5.03 39.35 -7.43
CA LYS A 660 5.85 38.38 -8.18
C LYS A 660 6.01 37.06 -7.43
N THR A 661 6.30 37.11 -6.14
CA THR A 661 6.43 35.92 -5.29
C THR A 661 5.10 35.17 -5.23
N LYS A 662 3.96 35.86 -5.06
CA LYS A 662 2.62 35.25 -5.03
C LYS A 662 2.29 34.53 -6.35
N GLU A 663 2.57 35.15 -7.48
CA GLU A 663 2.38 34.53 -8.81
C GLU A 663 3.24 33.28 -8.98
N GLN A 664 4.52 33.35 -8.59
CA GLN A 664 5.44 32.21 -8.69
C GLN A 664 5.05 31.06 -7.75
N ILE A 665 4.61 31.37 -6.53
CA ILE A 665 4.06 30.37 -5.59
C ILE A 665 2.82 29.70 -6.20
N ASN A 666 1.88 30.48 -6.75
CA ASN A 666 0.67 29.92 -7.35
C ASN A 666 1.00 29.01 -8.54
N LYS A 667 1.95 29.40 -9.40
CA LYS A 667 2.46 28.54 -10.48
C LYS A 667 3.02 27.24 -9.93
N ASN A 668 3.90 27.32 -8.93
CA ASN A 668 4.50 26.13 -8.31
C ASN A 668 3.46 25.20 -7.67
N ILE A 669 2.40 25.74 -7.06
CA ILE A 669 1.29 24.96 -6.48
C ILE A 669 0.52 24.21 -7.57
N ILE A 670 0.16 24.89 -8.67
CA ILE A 670 -0.56 24.28 -9.80
C ILE A 670 0.28 23.19 -10.49
N GLU A 671 1.60 23.35 -10.52
CA GLU A 671 2.54 22.38 -11.09
C GLU A 671 2.96 21.27 -10.09
N TYR A 672 2.33 21.18 -8.92
CA TYR A 672 2.68 20.21 -7.86
C TYR A 672 4.14 20.27 -7.38
N ARG A 673 4.72 21.48 -7.34
CA ARG A 673 6.09 21.79 -6.91
C ARG A 673 6.10 22.56 -5.59
N LEU A 674 5.57 21.93 -4.53
CA LEU A 674 5.56 22.51 -3.18
C LEU A 674 6.97 22.77 -2.62
N ASP A 675 7.96 22.02 -3.11
CA ASP A 675 9.38 22.23 -2.82
C ASP A 675 9.88 23.59 -3.29
N PHE A 676 9.43 24.04 -4.45
CA PHE A 676 9.73 25.38 -4.94
C PHE A 676 8.85 26.43 -4.26
N ALA A 677 7.56 26.15 -4.05
CA ALA A 677 6.64 27.10 -3.43
C ALA A 677 7.07 27.50 -2.00
N VAL A 678 7.51 26.55 -1.17
CA VAL A 678 7.96 26.86 0.20
C VAL A 678 9.26 27.67 0.22
N ASN A 679 10.14 27.47 -0.77
CA ASN A 679 11.39 28.23 -0.88
C ASN A 679 11.12 29.69 -1.28
N GLU A 680 10.16 29.94 -2.18
CA GLU A 680 9.74 31.31 -2.53
C GLU A 680 9.23 32.07 -1.31
N ILE A 681 8.46 31.40 -0.44
CA ILE A 681 7.99 31.98 0.83
C ILE A 681 9.16 32.30 1.76
N TYR A 682 10.07 31.35 1.92
CA TYR A 682 11.24 31.52 2.77
C TYR A 682 12.09 32.71 2.32
N GLU A 683 12.44 32.77 1.03
CA GLU A 683 13.26 33.84 0.46
C GLU A 683 12.58 35.21 0.52
N PHE A 684 11.28 35.28 0.20
CA PHE A 684 10.57 36.56 0.31
C PHE A 684 10.49 37.04 1.76
N PHE A 685 10.05 36.17 2.69
CA PHE A 685 9.85 36.57 4.07
C PHE A 685 11.17 36.94 4.75
N TRP A 686 12.21 36.13 4.56
CA TRP A 686 13.48 36.33 5.23
C TRP A 686 14.30 37.42 4.55
N SER A 687 14.63 37.22 3.27
CA SER A 687 15.62 38.02 2.56
C SER A 687 15.08 39.38 2.10
N LYS A 688 13.77 39.49 1.80
CA LYS A 688 13.17 40.73 1.29
C LYS A 688 12.36 41.47 2.36
N PHE A 689 11.42 40.80 3.01
CA PHE A 689 10.56 41.44 4.01
C PHE A 689 11.31 41.76 5.29
N CYS A 690 12.01 40.79 5.90
CA CYS A 690 12.72 41.02 7.14
C CYS A 690 14.04 41.79 6.96
N ASP A 691 14.92 41.31 6.10
CA ASP A 691 16.30 41.81 6.05
C ASP A 691 16.44 43.14 5.27
N VAL A 692 15.46 43.50 4.44
CA VAL A 692 15.44 44.76 3.68
C VAL A 692 14.30 45.67 4.14
N TYR A 693 13.04 45.26 3.96
CA TYR A 693 11.91 46.16 4.16
C TYR A 693 11.72 46.58 5.63
N ILE A 694 11.72 45.64 6.57
CA ILE A 694 11.62 45.95 8.01
C ILE A 694 12.80 46.82 8.46
N GLU A 695 14.02 46.57 8.00
CA GLU A 695 15.19 47.38 8.36
C GLU A 695 15.09 48.81 7.80
N GLU A 696 14.58 48.98 6.58
CA GLU A 696 14.38 50.32 6.01
C GLU A 696 13.26 51.09 6.72
N CYS A 697 12.16 50.43 7.09
CA CYS A 697 11.11 51.02 7.92
C CYS A 697 11.66 51.46 9.30
N LYS A 698 12.63 50.73 9.88
CA LYS A 698 13.31 51.15 11.11
C LYS A 698 14.14 52.41 10.92
N ASN A 699 14.87 52.49 9.80
CA ASN A 699 15.75 53.63 9.50
C ASN A 699 14.95 54.91 9.22
N THR A 700 13.83 54.79 8.51
CA THR A 700 13.01 55.92 8.07
C THR A 700 11.91 56.32 9.05
N GLY A 701 11.46 55.39 9.90
CA GLY A 701 10.29 55.56 10.76
C GLY A 701 8.95 55.32 10.06
N ASN A 702 8.93 55.01 8.76
CA ASN A 702 7.72 54.76 7.99
C ASN A 702 7.22 53.32 8.21
N THR A 703 6.44 53.08 9.26
CA THR A 703 6.01 51.73 9.69
C THR A 703 4.54 51.40 9.41
N ALA A 704 3.76 52.37 8.93
CA ALA A 704 2.32 52.25 8.68
C ALA A 704 1.93 51.02 7.85
N ASN A 705 2.78 50.63 6.89
CA ASN A 705 2.54 49.53 5.95
C ASN A 705 3.01 48.15 6.44
N LEU A 706 3.77 48.06 7.55
CA LEU A 706 4.28 46.79 8.05
C LEU A 706 3.15 45.83 8.47
N ARG A 707 2.17 46.35 9.21
CA ARG A 707 1.04 45.56 9.72
C ARG A 707 0.11 45.06 8.59
N PRO A 708 -0.35 45.89 7.63
CA PRO A 708 -1.19 45.38 6.54
C PRO A 708 -0.43 44.41 5.62
N LEU A 709 0.85 44.65 5.30
CA LEU A 709 1.62 43.70 4.49
C LEU A 709 1.81 42.35 5.21
N LEU A 710 2.11 42.39 6.52
CA LEU A 710 2.19 41.18 7.33
C LEU A 710 0.87 40.38 7.25
N ASN A 711 -0.29 41.04 7.30
CA ASN A 711 -1.57 40.35 7.17
C ASN A 711 -1.68 39.56 5.86
N GLU A 712 -1.35 40.18 4.71
CA GLU A 712 -1.36 39.51 3.41
C GLU A 712 -0.36 38.34 3.34
N ILE A 713 0.84 38.53 3.90
CA ILE A 713 1.86 37.50 4.02
C ILE A 713 1.36 36.30 4.82
N LEU A 714 0.71 36.52 5.97
CA LEU A 714 0.18 35.43 6.80
C LEU A 714 -0.85 34.58 6.06
N HIS A 715 -1.72 35.21 5.27
CA HIS A 715 -2.69 34.51 4.42
C HIS A 715 -2.00 33.65 3.36
N LEU A 716 -0.93 34.16 2.72
CA LEU A 716 -0.13 33.40 1.75
C LEU A 716 0.58 32.20 2.41
N MET A 717 1.09 32.37 3.63
CA MET A 717 1.84 31.36 4.37
C MET A 717 0.98 30.30 5.05
N HIS A 718 -0.31 30.59 5.29
CA HIS A 718 -1.16 29.76 6.14
C HIS A 718 -1.28 28.29 5.71
N PRO A 719 -1.42 27.94 4.42
CA PRO A 719 -1.41 26.54 4.00
C PRO A 719 -0.11 25.79 4.36
N PHE A 720 1.02 26.49 4.44
CA PHE A 720 2.33 25.94 4.76
C PHE A 720 2.57 25.81 6.28
N ALA A 721 2.26 26.88 7.02
CA ALA A 721 2.53 27.00 8.46
C ALA A 721 1.26 27.46 9.20
N PRO A 722 0.23 26.62 9.32
CA PRO A 722 -1.08 27.04 9.80
C PRO A 722 -1.09 27.51 11.26
N PHE A 723 -0.25 26.96 12.15
CA PHE A 723 -0.33 27.27 13.57
C PHE A 723 0.17 28.67 13.90
N ILE A 724 1.39 29.00 13.47
CA ILE A 724 2.02 30.28 13.72
C ILE A 724 1.29 31.41 13.01
N THR A 725 0.81 31.17 11.79
CA THR A 725 0.08 32.17 11.01
C THR A 725 -1.28 32.49 11.64
N GLU A 726 -2.01 31.48 12.10
CA GLU A 726 -3.28 31.66 12.80
C GLU A 726 -3.09 32.37 14.15
N GLU A 727 -2.08 31.98 14.93
CA GLU A 727 -1.82 32.63 16.23
C GLU A 727 -1.45 34.10 16.07
N ILE A 728 -0.60 34.43 15.10
CA ILE A 728 -0.27 35.84 14.82
C ILE A 728 -1.51 36.58 14.32
N SER A 729 -2.36 35.94 13.51
CA SER A 729 -3.59 36.55 13.01
C SER A 729 -4.56 36.89 14.15
N ASP A 730 -4.76 35.95 15.07
CA ASP A 730 -5.58 36.09 16.28
C ASP A 730 -5.04 37.24 17.16
N LEU A 731 -3.74 37.25 17.44
CA LEU A 731 -3.12 38.25 18.34
C LEU A 731 -3.10 39.67 17.76
N LEU A 732 -2.78 39.83 16.46
CA LEU A 732 -2.58 41.16 15.87
C LEU A 732 -3.84 41.72 15.20
N PHE A 733 -4.72 40.85 14.69
CA PHE A 733 -5.84 41.25 13.85
C PHE A 733 -7.20 40.83 14.43
N ASN A 734 -7.23 40.05 15.51
CA ASN A 734 -8.45 39.48 16.10
C ASN A 734 -9.32 38.77 15.05
N LYS A 735 -8.67 38.09 14.10
CA LYS A 735 -9.31 37.40 12.97
C LYS A 735 -8.74 36.00 12.84
N SER A 736 -9.60 35.07 12.46
CA SER A 736 -9.18 33.75 12.02
C SER A 736 -8.95 33.77 10.50
N ILE A 737 -7.87 33.14 10.03
CA ILE A 737 -7.53 33.08 8.60
C ILE A 737 -8.49 32.14 7.86
N ILE A 738 -8.83 31.01 8.49
CA ILE A 738 -9.82 30.06 7.97
C ILE A 738 -11.05 30.10 8.88
N SER A 739 -12.14 30.64 8.33
CA SER A 739 -13.47 30.54 8.93
C SER A 739 -14.21 29.28 8.48
#